data_AF-A0A803NMS0-F1
#
_entry.id   AF-A0A803NMS0-F1
#
_cell.length_a   1.000
_cell.length_b   1.000
_cell.length_c   1.000
_cell.angle_alpha   90.00
_cell.angle_beta   90.00
_cell.angle_gamma   90.00
#
_symmetry.space_group_name_H-M   'P 1'
#
loop_
_entity.id
_entity.type
_entity.pdbx_description
1 polymer ?
#
loop_
_entity_poly.entity_id
_entity_poly.type
_entity_poly.pdbx_seq_one_letter_code
_entity_poly.pdbx_strand_id
1 'polypeptide(L)'
;MRLVSTSKGAKLLCCFTVFDALKRHGVLVERLSRDSDKMIFERLQNEFEAARSSQTQEICLDGEEWNDGLLATIRERVHMEADRKAMSGDTNDLASPLVQEKITYKVGSKVICCLEGARIGIQYETSFAGEPCELYHCVLESKSFLEKMTVLEHTLPFFLPIKEAENDLLSSNAMKFIDYIGELLQAYVDRREQVRLVKELYGNQIGELYHSLPYQMIEFSLDDFDCKVTIALGYVDPVSVLPSRIKVQAWPVQQSKKNSSNTSRKENEITEGQTGPVRLLYAEDALRTMSLPEDFAQPIKKSDRRLVEKKSKVNVAENIFLTEVKKEKNQAHENPKEPHSVNQSEQGQRKLSQNATATTTHQLRKDYYKDSCPNVESLVRAAVEDKFQRIFTTAPATLRLFFHDCFIRGCDASIILFSRNGTAEKDNSDNLSLAGDGFDTVIKAKEAVDRVPHCKNKVSCADILALATRDVVKLTGGPFYEVELGRLDGRISTRASVRHHLPRPEFRVHKLKTMFVSHGLNLIDLVALSGAHTIGFSHCSRISKRIYSFKSKNRIDPTLDLQYAKVLQEQCPRNADPRAVTDMDPNTPEIFDNIYFKNLQQGKGLFTSDQTLFTDKKARKFVNLFASNSTAFEQAFVLAMTKLGRIGVKTGNQGEVRRNCALVN
;
A
#
# COMPACT_ATOMS: atom_id res chain seq x y z
N MET A 1 -19.52 67.06 -3.87
CA MET A 1 -18.27 67.20 -4.65
C MET A 1 -17.61 65.83 -4.71
N ARG A 2 -17.25 65.35 -5.91
CA ARG A 2 -16.70 64.01 -6.19
C ARG A 2 -15.44 63.73 -5.39
N LEU A 3 -15.26 62.49 -4.92
CA LEU A 3 -13.94 61.86 -4.80
C LEU A 3 -14.01 60.43 -5.35
N VAL A 4 -12.97 60.12 -6.10
CA VAL A 4 -12.92 59.17 -7.20
C VAL A 4 -12.61 57.76 -6.71
N SER A 5 -13.28 56.78 -7.33
CA SER A 5 -12.99 55.35 -7.26
C SER A 5 -11.59 55.05 -7.81
N THR A 6 -10.74 54.38 -7.03
CA THR A 6 -9.64 53.57 -7.58
C THR A 6 -9.64 52.20 -6.93
N SER A 7 -9.82 51.17 -7.76
CA SER A 7 -10.02 49.75 -7.43
C SER A 7 -8.75 49.02 -6.93
N LYS A 8 -7.93 49.65 -6.08
CA LYS A 8 -6.72 49.03 -5.52
C LYS A 8 -6.69 48.89 -3.98
N GLY A 9 -7.69 49.40 -3.26
CA GLY A 9 -7.74 49.35 -1.79
C GLY A 9 -8.39 48.10 -1.17
N ALA A 10 -9.18 47.33 -1.92
CA ALA A 10 -10.02 46.27 -1.33
C ALA A 10 -9.39 44.86 -1.32
N LYS A 11 -8.16 44.68 -1.84
CA LYS A 11 -7.48 43.37 -1.87
C LYS A 11 -6.38 43.18 -0.82
N LEU A 12 -6.02 44.23 -0.08
CA LEU A 12 -4.93 44.15 0.91
C LEU A 12 -5.41 43.84 2.34
N LEU A 13 -6.70 44.01 2.64
CA LEU A 13 -7.22 43.84 4.01
C LEU A 13 -7.59 42.40 4.38
N CYS A 14 -7.68 41.47 3.42
CA CYS A 14 -8.14 40.10 3.67
C CYS A 14 -6.99 39.09 3.91
N CYS A 15 -5.76 39.39 3.47
CA CYS A 15 -4.60 38.52 3.71
C CYS A 15 -3.84 38.81 5.01
N PHE A 16 -4.00 40.00 5.61
CA PHE A 16 -3.29 40.39 6.83
C PHE A 16 -3.93 39.87 8.13
N THR A 17 -5.20 39.45 8.11
CA THR A 17 -5.92 39.05 9.34
C THR A 17 -5.68 37.60 9.76
N VAL A 18 -5.39 36.69 8.82
CA VAL A 18 -5.11 35.27 9.12
C VAL A 18 -3.68 35.08 9.65
N PHE A 19 -2.74 35.85 9.12
CA PHE A 19 -1.31 35.81 9.48
C PHE A 19 -1.06 36.18 10.95
N ASP A 20 -1.80 37.17 11.45
CA ASP A 20 -1.69 37.66 12.82
C ASP A 20 -2.46 36.77 13.83
N ALA A 21 -3.53 36.09 13.38
CA ALA A 21 -4.30 35.16 14.21
C ALA A 21 -3.52 33.86 14.51
N LEU A 22 -2.78 33.33 13.53
CA LEU A 22 -1.97 32.12 13.69
C LEU A 22 -0.73 32.35 14.57
N LYS A 23 -0.10 33.53 14.46
CA LYS A 23 1.05 33.91 15.29
C LYS A 23 0.67 34.10 16.77
N ARG A 24 -0.53 34.64 17.04
CA ARG A 24 -1.09 34.74 18.40
C ARG A 24 -1.48 33.37 18.97
N HIS A 25 -1.85 32.40 18.12
CA HIS A 25 -2.18 31.05 18.53
C HIS A 25 -0.97 30.25 19.04
N GLY A 26 0.21 30.38 18.42
CA GLY A 26 1.45 29.73 18.88
C GLY A 26 1.87 30.14 20.30
N VAL A 27 1.72 31.42 20.64
CA VAL A 27 1.98 31.96 21.99
C VAL A 27 0.89 31.55 22.99
N LEU A 28 -0.30 31.19 22.51
CA LEU A 28 -1.38 30.62 23.33
C LEU A 28 -1.12 29.16 23.71
N VAL A 29 -0.36 28.41 22.89
CA VAL A 29 -0.02 26.98 23.14
C VAL A 29 0.86 26.82 24.37
N GLU A 30 1.90 27.64 24.51
CA GLU A 30 2.76 27.66 25.72
C GLU A 30 2.02 28.13 26.97
N ARG A 31 0.95 28.93 26.82
CA ARG A 31 0.14 29.43 27.95
C ARG A 31 -1.00 28.50 28.36
N LEU A 32 -1.40 27.56 27.51
CA LEU A 32 -2.53 26.65 27.76
C LEU A 32 -2.10 25.27 28.28
N SER A 33 -0.81 24.91 28.27
CA SER A 33 -0.30 23.79 29.07
C SER A 33 -0.23 24.19 30.56
N ARG A 34 -1.40 24.38 31.17
CA ARG A 34 -1.53 24.60 32.63
C ARG A 34 -1.29 23.29 33.37
N ASP A 35 -0.78 23.42 34.60
CA ASP A 35 -0.43 22.36 35.55
C ASP A 35 -1.48 21.24 35.77
N SER A 36 -2.74 21.46 35.40
CA SER A 36 -3.83 20.45 35.53
C SER A 36 -3.66 19.25 34.61
N ASP A 37 -3.22 19.44 33.36
CA ASP A 37 -3.08 18.34 32.40
C ASP A 37 -1.86 17.47 32.73
N LYS A 38 -0.84 18.08 33.34
CA LYS A 38 0.35 17.38 33.84
C LYS A 38 0.01 16.48 35.05
N MET A 39 -0.82 16.97 35.98
CA MET A 39 -1.28 16.15 37.11
C MET A 39 -2.16 14.97 36.67
N ILE A 40 -3.03 15.15 35.66
CA ILE A 40 -3.84 14.06 35.11
C ILE A 40 -2.95 13.04 34.41
N PHE A 41 -1.99 13.49 33.60
CA PHE A 41 -1.03 12.61 32.94
C PHE A 41 -0.23 11.79 33.94
N GLU A 42 0.41 12.42 34.93
CA GLU A 42 1.20 11.72 35.95
C GLU A 42 0.33 10.74 36.75
N ARG A 43 -0.91 11.12 37.11
CA ARG A 43 -1.83 10.23 37.83
C ARG A 43 -2.22 9.01 36.99
N LEU A 44 -2.65 9.21 35.74
CA LEU A 44 -3.06 8.11 34.87
C LEU A 44 -1.86 7.23 34.51
N GLN A 45 -0.70 7.81 34.22
CA GLN A 45 0.53 7.05 33.98
C GLN A 45 0.84 6.12 35.18
N ASN A 46 0.80 6.65 36.40
CA ASN A 46 1.02 5.86 37.63
C ASN A 46 -0.06 4.78 37.81
N GLU A 47 -1.32 5.08 37.49
CA GLU A 47 -2.43 4.11 37.60
C GLU A 47 -2.26 2.94 36.62
N PHE A 48 -1.90 3.23 35.36
CA PHE A 48 -1.62 2.21 34.34
C PHE A 48 -0.36 1.40 34.67
N GLU A 49 0.69 2.04 35.19
CA GLU A 49 1.89 1.34 35.65
C GLU A 49 1.60 0.43 36.85
N ALA A 50 0.76 0.84 37.79
CA ALA A 50 0.31 0.02 38.90
C ALA A 50 -0.56 -1.16 38.42
N ALA A 51 -1.46 -0.92 37.46
CA ALA A 51 -2.26 -1.98 36.84
C ALA A 51 -1.37 -3.01 36.14
N ARG A 52 -0.38 -2.56 35.37
CA ARG A 52 0.58 -3.42 34.67
C ARG A 52 1.53 -4.15 35.64
N SER A 53 1.95 -3.49 36.72
CA SER A 53 2.82 -4.11 37.73
C SER A 53 2.09 -5.14 38.58
N SER A 54 0.77 -4.97 38.73
CA SER A 54 -0.10 -5.93 39.43
C SER A 54 -0.74 -6.97 38.51
N GLN A 55 -0.42 -6.96 37.20
CA GLN A 55 -0.96 -7.91 36.25
C GLN A 55 -0.43 -9.32 36.50
N THR A 56 -1.30 -10.32 36.43
CA THR A 56 -0.94 -11.73 36.57
C THR A 56 -0.77 -12.40 35.21
N GLN A 57 -1.42 -11.87 34.17
CA GLN A 57 -1.40 -12.41 32.82
C GLN A 57 -1.52 -11.30 31.78
N GLU A 58 -0.75 -11.41 30.70
CA GLU A 58 -0.89 -10.56 29.51
C GLU A 58 -1.30 -11.43 28.33
N ILE A 59 -2.41 -11.08 27.67
CA ILE A 59 -2.92 -11.78 26.50
C ILE A 59 -2.68 -10.90 25.28
N CYS A 60 -1.78 -11.33 24.41
CA CYS A 60 -1.59 -10.71 23.10
C CYS A 60 -2.64 -11.27 22.15
N LEU A 61 -3.52 -10.40 21.67
CA LEU A 61 -4.63 -10.76 20.81
C LEU A 61 -4.30 -10.44 19.36
N ASP A 62 -4.68 -11.32 18.45
CA ASP A 62 -4.74 -10.97 17.04
C ASP A 62 -6.01 -10.16 16.69
N GLY A 63 -6.10 -9.68 15.45
CA GLY A 63 -7.20 -8.81 15.03
C GLY A 63 -8.58 -9.48 14.98
N GLU A 64 -8.66 -10.82 15.03
CA GLU A 64 -9.93 -11.56 15.04
C GLU A 64 -10.43 -11.82 16.47
N GLU A 65 -9.49 -11.95 17.42
CA GLU A 65 -9.79 -12.13 18.85
C GLU A 65 -10.26 -10.85 19.55
N TRP A 66 -9.90 -9.67 19.02
CA TRP A 66 -10.47 -8.38 19.45
C TRP A 66 -11.86 -8.18 18.82
N ASN A 67 -12.91 -8.49 19.59
CA ASN A 67 -14.29 -8.42 19.16
C ASN A 67 -15.22 -7.94 20.29
N ASP A 68 -16.48 -7.63 19.94
CA ASP A 68 -17.50 -7.16 20.89
C ASP A 68 -17.72 -8.13 22.07
N GLY A 69 -17.52 -9.44 21.85
CA GLY A 69 -17.65 -10.47 22.89
C GLY A 69 -16.57 -10.34 23.95
N LEU A 70 -15.30 -10.17 23.54
CA LEU A 70 -14.20 -9.94 24.47
C LEU A 70 -14.39 -8.62 25.24
N LEU A 71 -14.82 -7.55 24.57
CA LEU A 71 -15.07 -6.27 25.24
C LEU A 71 -16.20 -6.39 26.27
N ALA A 72 -17.24 -7.18 25.99
CA ALA A 72 -18.28 -7.50 26.97
C ALA A 72 -17.71 -8.27 28.18
N THR A 73 -16.80 -9.23 27.96
CA THR A 73 -16.11 -9.93 29.06
C THR A 73 -15.24 -9.00 29.89
N ILE A 74 -14.52 -8.06 29.27
CA ILE A 74 -13.71 -7.06 30.01
C ILE A 74 -14.64 -6.18 30.86
N ARG A 75 -15.75 -5.73 30.28
CA ARG A 75 -16.78 -4.96 30.97
C ARG A 75 -17.37 -5.71 32.16
N GLU A 76 -17.61 -7.01 32.03
CA GLU A 76 -18.10 -7.83 33.12
C GLU A 76 -17.12 -7.93 34.29
N ARG A 77 -15.83 -8.10 34.00
CA ARG A 77 -14.80 -8.17 35.04
C ARG A 77 -14.69 -6.88 35.86
N VAL A 78 -14.74 -5.70 35.23
CA VAL A 78 -14.65 -4.42 35.97
C VAL A 78 -15.87 -4.18 36.86
N HIS A 79 -17.06 -4.64 36.43
CA HIS A 79 -18.28 -4.59 37.26
C HIS A 79 -18.20 -5.55 38.44
N MET A 80 -17.79 -6.80 38.22
CA MET A 80 -17.61 -7.78 39.30
C MET A 80 -16.60 -7.29 40.36
N GLU A 81 -15.51 -6.64 39.94
CA GLU A 81 -14.52 -6.10 40.86
C GLU A 81 -15.05 -4.87 41.64
N ALA A 82 -15.83 -4.01 40.99
CA ALA A 82 -16.49 -2.88 41.65
C ALA A 82 -17.49 -3.33 42.73
N ASP A 83 -18.35 -4.30 42.40
CA ASP A 83 -19.33 -4.87 43.33
C ASP A 83 -18.65 -5.56 44.51
N ARG A 84 -17.57 -6.32 44.25
CA ARG A 84 -16.79 -7.00 45.29
C ARG A 84 -16.16 -6.00 46.27
N LYS A 85 -15.55 -4.92 45.76
CA LYS A 85 -14.99 -3.86 46.63
C LYS A 85 -16.07 -3.16 47.45
N ALA A 86 -17.24 -2.90 46.87
CA ALA A 86 -18.38 -2.33 47.59
C ALA A 86 -18.89 -3.24 48.73
N MET A 87 -18.85 -4.56 48.54
CA MET A 87 -19.24 -5.55 49.56
C MET A 87 -18.16 -5.79 50.63
N SER A 88 -16.89 -5.52 50.32
CA SER A 88 -15.77 -5.62 51.29
C SER A 88 -15.62 -4.41 52.22
N GLY A 89 -16.49 -3.41 52.10
CA GLY A 89 -16.46 -2.18 52.90
C GLY A 89 -16.86 -2.32 54.37
N ASP A 90 -17.33 -3.49 54.80
CA ASP A 90 -17.69 -3.77 56.20
C ASP A 90 -17.30 -5.21 56.55
N THR A 91 -16.01 -5.47 56.80
CA THR A 91 -15.51 -6.46 57.79
C THR A 91 -14.00 -6.70 57.63
N ASN A 92 -13.27 -6.53 58.72
CA ASN A 92 -11.88 -6.97 58.90
C ASN A 92 -11.81 -8.50 59.05
N ASP A 93 -12.24 -9.27 58.04
CA ASP A 93 -12.18 -10.72 58.12
C ASP A 93 -11.48 -11.40 56.95
N LEU A 94 -10.67 -12.38 57.33
CA LEU A 94 -9.82 -13.26 56.54
C LEU A 94 -10.59 -13.86 55.34
N ALA A 95 -10.38 -13.31 54.13
CA ALA A 95 -10.82 -13.95 52.89
C ALA A 95 -9.62 -14.54 52.13
N SER A 96 -9.74 -15.84 51.84
CA SER A 96 -8.76 -16.72 51.18
C SER A 96 -8.09 -16.11 49.93
N PRO A 97 -6.77 -16.35 49.70
CA PRO A 97 -6.04 -15.80 48.57
C PRO A 97 -6.32 -16.63 47.30
N LEU A 98 -7.52 -16.51 46.73
CA LEU A 98 -7.65 -16.72 45.30
C LEU A 98 -6.95 -15.53 44.64
N VAL A 99 -5.70 -15.72 44.23
CA VAL A 99 -4.94 -14.77 43.40
C VAL A 99 -5.78 -14.54 42.15
N GLN A 100 -6.56 -13.47 42.15
CA GLN A 100 -7.51 -13.19 41.09
C GLN A 100 -6.72 -12.66 39.90
N GLU A 101 -6.88 -13.30 38.75
CA GLU A 101 -6.08 -12.99 37.58
C GLU A 101 -6.37 -11.57 37.07
N LYS A 102 -5.42 -10.66 37.27
CA LYS A 102 -5.41 -9.32 36.66
C LYS A 102 -4.87 -9.45 35.25
N ILE A 103 -5.77 -9.49 34.28
CA ILE A 103 -5.45 -9.70 32.88
C ILE A 103 -5.32 -8.35 32.16
N THR A 104 -4.22 -8.19 31.44
CA THR A 104 -4.01 -7.11 30.47
C THR A 104 -4.12 -7.67 29.06
N TYR A 105 -4.80 -6.96 28.16
CA TYR A 105 -4.99 -7.37 26.77
C TYR A 105 -4.21 -6.44 25.84
N LYS A 106 -3.30 -6.99 25.04
CA LYS A 106 -2.53 -6.24 24.04
C LYS A 106 -3.07 -6.52 22.66
N VAL A 107 -3.55 -5.49 21.96
CA VAL A 107 -4.12 -5.58 20.61
C VAL A 107 -3.37 -4.59 19.71
N GLY A 108 -2.41 -5.05 18.92
CA GLY A 108 -1.58 -4.15 18.12
C GLY A 108 -0.84 -3.13 19.00
N SER A 109 -1.08 -1.84 18.77
CA SER A 109 -0.45 -0.73 19.51
C SER A 109 -1.28 -0.21 20.69
N LYS A 110 -2.30 -0.95 21.14
CA LYS A 110 -3.11 -0.59 22.31
C LYS A 110 -3.05 -1.69 23.37
N VAL A 111 -3.04 -1.26 24.62
CA VAL A 111 -3.03 -2.10 25.81
C VAL A 111 -4.27 -1.75 26.64
N ILE A 112 -5.08 -2.76 26.93
CA ILE A 112 -6.36 -2.62 27.62
C ILE A 112 -6.28 -3.33 28.96
N CYS A 113 -6.59 -2.63 30.04
CA CYS A 113 -6.54 -3.16 31.41
C CYS A 113 -7.78 -2.80 32.20
N CYS A 114 -8.11 -3.65 33.17
CA CYS A 114 -9.13 -3.36 34.18
C CYS A 114 -8.52 -2.44 35.25
N LEU A 115 -9.09 -1.26 35.44
CA LEU A 115 -8.70 -0.32 36.48
C LEU A 115 -9.59 -0.50 37.72
N GLU A 116 -9.32 0.25 38.79
CA GLU A 116 -10.14 0.16 40.00
C GLU A 116 -11.57 0.68 39.76
N GLY A 117 -12.56 -0.03 40.31
CA GLY A 117 -13.98 0.27 40.08
C GLY A 117 -14.43 -0.16 38.68
N ALA A 118 -15.56 0.40 38.22
CA ALA A 118 -16.13 0.05 36.92
C ALA A 118 -15.45 0.80 35.74
N ARG A 119 -14.10 0.79 35.74
CA ARG A 119 -13.25 1.56 34.83
C ARG A 119 -12.39 0.65 33.95
N ILE A 120 -12.40 0.92 32.65
CA ILE A 120 -11.56 0.25 31.65
C ILE A 120 -10.49 1.23 31.20
N GLY A 121 -9.22 0.88 31.39
CA GLY A 121 -8.08 1.67 30.93
C GLY A 121 -7.62 1.21 29.54
N ILE A 122 -7.40 2.17 28.65
CA ILE A 122 -6.75 1.96 27.35
C ILE A 122 -5.50 2.83 27.28
N GLN A 123 -4.35 2.19 27.06
CA GLN A 123 -3.09 2.85 26.75
C GLN A 123 -2.78 2.67 25.26
N TYR A 124 -2.56 3.77 24.56
CA TYR A 124 -2.15 3.80 23.16
C TYR A 124 -0.64 4.04 23.07
N GLU A 125 0.05 3.10 22.45
CA GLU A 125 1.47 3.17 22.12
C GLU A 125 1.61 3.77 20.72
N THR A 126 2.13 4.99 20.61
CA THR A 126 2.38 5.62 19.29
C THR A 126 3.83 5.42 18.88
N SER A 127 4.08 5.34 17.58
CA SER A 127 5.44 5.27 17.05
C SER A 127 5.59 6.13 15.80
N PHE A 128 6.82 6.53 15.50
CA PHE A 128 7.15 7.20 14.26
C PHE A 128 8.46 6.62 13.73
N ALA A 129 8.49 6.23 12.46
CA ALA A 129 9.68 5.61 11.87
C ALA A 129 10.11 4.29 12.54
N GLY A 130 9.19 3.60 13.22
CA GLY A 130 9.47 2.39 14.02
C GLY A 130 9.98 2.68 15.44
N GLU A 131 10.25 3.94 15.78
CA GLU A 131 10.67 4.35 17.12
C GLU A 131 9.45 4.72 17.97
N PRO A 132 9.37 4.28 19.23
CA PRO A 132 8.27 4.65 20.12
C PRO A 132 8.29 6.16 20.39
N CYS A 133 7.11 6.77 20.36
CA CYS A 133 6.93 8.19 20.70
C CYS A 133 6.35 8.31 22.11
N GLU A 134 5.12 8.82 22.23
CA GLU A 134 4.47 9.07 23.52
C GLU A 134 3.37 8.03 23.78
N LEU A 135 3.11 7.81 25.07
CA LEU A 135 1.97 7.04 25.53
C LEU A 135 0.79 7.97 25.79
N TYR A 136 -0.37 7.56 25.33
CA TYR A 136 -1.64 8.22 25.61
C TYR A 136 -2.57 7.27 26.33
N HIS A 137 -3.41 7.81 27.21
CA HIS A 137 -4.28 7.03 28.08
C HIS A 137 -5.71 7.54 27.93
N CYS A 138 -6.65 6.62 27.88
CA CYS A 138 -8.07 6.89 27.90
C CYS A 138 -8.74 5.94 28.91
N VAL A 139 -9.56 6.49 29.79
CA VAL A 139 -10.32 5.71 30.77
C VAL A 139 -11.79 5.78 30.40
N LEU A 140 -12.39 4.62 30.16
CA LEU A 140 -13.81 4.46 29.94
C LEU A 140 -14.48 4.04 31.25
N GLU A 141 -15.56 4.73 31.62
CA GLU A 141 -16.43 4.32 32.72
C GLU A 141 -17.63 3.55 32.17
N SER A 142 -17.97 2.46 32.84
CA SER A 142 -19.21 1.74 32.61
C SER A 142 -20.01 1.73 33.90
N LYS A 143 -21.03 2.58 34.04
CA LYS A 143 -21.83 2.66 35.29
C LYS A 143 -22.76 1.46 35.53
N SER A 144 -23.22 0.86 34.44
CA SER A 144 -24.06 -0.35 34.42
C SER A 144 -23.88 -1.03 33.07
N PHE A 145 -24.15 -2.34 32.97
CA PHE A 145 -24.19 -3.05 31.69
C PHE A 145 -25.21 -2.49 30.69
N LEU A 146 -26.28 -1.88 31.19
CA LEU A 146 -27.37 -1.32 30.37
C LEU A 146 -27.10 0.12 29.92
N GLU A 147 -26.21 0.82 30.61
CA GLU A 147 -25.83 2.19 30.25
C GLU A 147 -24.76 2.21 29.17
N LYS A 148 -24.69 3.28 28.38
CA LYS A 148 -23.57 3.48 27.46
C LYS A 148 -22.28 3.73 28.25
N MET A 149 -21.15 3.26 27.74
CA MET A 149 -19.85 3.68 28.27
C MET A 149 -19.61 5.16 27.98
N THR A 150 -18.86 5.82 28.85
CA THR A 150 -18.48 7.24 28.69
C THR A 150 -16.99 7.41 28.93
N VAL A 151 -16.38 8.39 28.26
CA VAL A 151 -14.99 8.75 28.53
C VAL A 151 -14.94 9.50 29.85
N LEU A 152 -14.27 8.93 30.85
CA LEU A 152 -14.13 9.53 32.16
C LEU A 152 -12.98 10.54 32.16
N GLU A 153 -11.80 10.09 31.73
CA GLU A 153 -10.58 10.89 31.69
C GLU A 153 -9.65 10.43 30.57
N HIS A 154 -8.78 11.33 30.11
CA HIS A 154 -7.77 10.99 29.13
C HIS A 154 -6.57 11.94 29.14
N THR A 155 -5.45 11.50 28.56
CA THR A 155 -4.26 12.33 28.29
C THR A 155 -4.18 12.79 26.83
N LEU A 156 -5.20 12.48 26.03
CA LEU A 156 -5.26 12.86 24.62
C LEU A 156 -5.26 14.39 24.45
N PRO A 157 -4.58 14.92 23.41
CA PRO A 157 -4.56 16.35 23.17
C PRO A 157 -5.97 16.93 23.00
N PHE A 158 -6.30 17.96 23.78
CA PHE A 158 -7.65 18.53 23.90
C PHE A 158 -8.25 19.06 22.58
N PHE A 159 -7.40 19.32 21.59
CA PHE A 159 -7.79 19.82 20.27
C PHE A 159 -8.14 18.70 19.27
N LEU A 160 -8.00 17.42 19.66
CA LEU A 160 -8.49 16.29 18.88
C LEU A 160 -10.00 16.12 19.10
N PRO A 161 -10.76 15.65 18.08
CA PRO A 161 -12.21 15.55 18.14
C PRO A 161 -12.71 14.35 18.97
N ILE A 162 -12.28 14.27 20.24
CA ILE A 162 -12.57 13.13 21.13
C ILE A 162 -14.03 13.11 21.53
N LYS A 163 -14.61 14.29 21.81
CA LYS A 163 -16.01 14.42 22.25
C LYS A 163 -16.98 14.09 21.11
N GLU A 164 -16.65 14.47 19.89
CA GLU A 164 -17.38 14.07 18.69
C GLU A 164 -17.32 12.55 18.52
N ALA A 165 -16.12 11.96 18.59
CA ALA A 165 -15.93 10.52 18.49
C ALA A 165 -16.69 9.74 19.59
N GLU A 166 -16.72 10.26 20.81
CA GLU A 166 -17.47 9.69 21.93
C GLU A 166 -18.97 9.65 21.61
N ASN A 167 -19.53 10.75 21.11
CA ASN A 167 -20.95 10.82 20.76
C ASN A 167 -21.31 9.87 19.61
N ASP A 168 -20.46 9.82 18.58
CA ASP A 168 -20.74 9.10 17.33
C ASP A 168 -20.48 7.59 17.42
N LEU A 169 -19.41 7.20 18.12
CA LEU A 169 -18.90 5.83 18.09
C LEU A 169 -19.14 5.09 19.40
N LEU A 170 -18.93 5.72 20.56
CA LEU A 170 -19.01 5.01 21.84
C LEU A 170 -20.44 4.56 22.18
N SER A 171 -21.43 5.29 21.68
CA SER A 171 -22.86 4.97 21.82
C SER A 171 -23.31 3.77 20.97
N SER A 172 -22.62 3.50 19.86
CA SER A 172 -22.98 2.46 18.90
C SER A 172 -22.10 1.21 19.02
N ASN A 173 -20.79 1.39 19.13
CA ASN A 173 -19.82 0.32 19.28
C ASN A 173 -18.54 0.87 19.94
N ALA A 174 -18.33 0.52 21.20
CA ALA A 174 -17.17 0.97 21.97
C ALA A 174 -15.82 0.46 21.43
N MET A 175 -15.81 -0.70 20.75
CA MET A 175 -14.63 -1.20 20.05
C MET A 175 -14.21 -0.25 18.92
N LYS A 176 -15.18 0.21 18.11
CA LYS A 176 -14.93 1.21 17.05
C LYS A 176 -14.42 2.52 17.60
N PHE A 177 -14.92 2.97 18.75
CA PHE A 177 -14.40 4.15 19.42
C PHE A 177 -12.91 3.95 19.78
N ILE A 178 -12.58 2.86 20.46
CA ILE A 178 -11.20 2.54 20.89
C ILE A 178 -10.25 2.49 19.67
N ASP A 179 -10.65 1.81 18.60
CA ASP A 179 -9.83 1.69 17.40
C ASP A 179 -9.66 3.04 16.68
N TYR A 180 -10.74 3.81 16.53
CA TYR A 180 -10.70 5.14 15.92
C TYR A 180 -9.79 6.10 16.68
N ILE A 181 -9.82 6.07 18.02
CA ILE A 181 -8.93 6.89 18.84
C ILE A 181 -7.46 6.53 18.60
N GLY A 182 -7.14 5.23 18.49
CA GLY A 182 -5.79 4.77 18.15
C GLY A 182 -5.31 5.31 16.80
N GLU A 183 -6.15 5.22 15.77
CA GLU A 183 -5.84 5.74 14.43
C GLU A 183 -5.68 7.27 14.42
N LEU A 184 -6.54 7.98 15.15
CA LEU A 184 -6.51 9.43 15.29
C LEU A 184 -5.21 9.92 15.94
N LEU A 185 -4.77 9.25 17.01
CA LEU A 185 -3.52 9.54 17.70
C LEU A 185 -2.30 9.23 16.84
N GLN A 186 -2.30 8.08 16.16
CA GLN A 186 -1.20 7.70 15.27
C GLN A 186 -1.04 8.72 14.13
N ALA A 187 -2.13 9.11 13.46
CA ALA A 187 -2.09 10.12 12.40
C ALA A 187 -1.67 11.51 12.92
N TYR A 188 -2.04 11.87 14.16
CA TYR A 188 -1.54 13.10 14.80
C TYR A 188 -0.03 13.05 15.03
N VAL A 189 0.48 11.97 15.61
CA VAL A 189 1.92 11.78 15.86
C VAL A 189 2.71 11.75 14.56
N ASP A 190 2.23 11.04 13.54
CA ASP A 190 2.88 10.97 12.23
C ASP A 190 3.08 12.37 11.63
N ARG A 191 2.03 13.20 11.64
CA ARG A 191 2.10 14.56 11.09
C ARG A 191 2.98 15.47 11.95
N ARG A 192 2.93 15.35 13.27
CA ARG A 192 3.77 16.13 14.19
C ARG A 192 5.24 15.82 14.00
N GLU A 193 5.61 14.54 14.00
CA GLU A 193 7.00 14.10 13.87
C GLU A 193 7.55 14.37 12.47
N GLN A 194 6.71 14.27 11.43
CA GLN A 194 7.06 14.76 10.08
C GLN A 194 7.46 16.24 10.12
N VAL A 195 6.64 17.11 10.70
CA VAL A 195 6.97 18.54 10.81
C VAL A 195 8.23 18.79 11.64
N ARG A 196 8.42 18.04 12.74
CA ARG A 196 9.62 18.13 13.58
C ARG A 196 10.88 17.81 12.78
N LEU A 197 10.87 16.71 12.02
CA LEU A 197 11.99 16.27 11.18
C LEU A 197 12.25 17.20 10.01
N VAL A 198 11.20 17.69 9.35
CA VAL A 198 11.28 18.71 8.29
C VAL A 198 12.06 19.94 8.80
N LYS A 199 11.73 20.39 10.01
CA LYS A 199 12.41 21.52 10.66
C LYS A 199 13.85 21.18 11.06
N GLU A 200 14.11 19.96 11.55
CA GLU A 200 15.45 19.53 11.95
C GLU A 200 16.40 19.43 10.74
N LEU A 201 15.94 18.83 9.65
CA LEU A 201 16.76 18.57 8.47
C LEU A 201 16.91 19.80 7.56
N TYR A 202 15.90 20.66 7.49
CA TYR A 202 15.82 21.75 6.51
C TYR A 202 15.47 23.12 7.11
N GLY A 203 15.55 23.26 8.44
CA GLY A 203 15.18 24.50 9.13
C GLY A 203 15.96 25.75 8.72
N ASN A 204 17.15 25.58 8.11
CA ASN A 204 17.93 26.67 7.53
C ASN A 204 17.42 27.15 6.16
N GLN A 205 16.63 26.33 5.47
CA GLN A 205 16.05 26.61 4.14
C GLN A 205 14.56 26.98 4.23
N ILE A 206 13.92 26.66 5.36
CA ILE A 206 12.54 27.00 5.63
C ILE A 206 12.48 28.40 6.21
N GLY A 207 11.88 29.34 5.48
CA GLY A 207 11.71 30.73 5.92
C GLY A 207 10.64 30.85 7.01
N GLU A 208 9.43 30.38 6.72
CA GLU A 208 8.30 30.36 7.66
C GLU A 208 7.64 28.98 7.67
N LEU A 209 7.31 28.44 8.85
CA LEU A 209 6.59 27.18 9.05
C LEU A 209 5.44 27.41 10.02
N TYR A 210 4.24 27.05 9.59
CA TYR A 210 2.99 27.14 10.32
C TYR A 210 2.31 25.78 10.32
N HIS A 211 1.65 25.46 11.42
CA HIS A 211 0.75 24.33 11.47
C HIS A 211 -0.39 24.61 12.45
N SER A 212 -1.54 24.01 12.20
CA SER A 212 -2.62 23.93 13.18
C SER A 212 -2.21 23.04 14.35
N LEU A 213 -2.85 23.19 15.51
CA LEU A 213 -2.66 22.31 16.67
C LEU A 213 -2.77 20.81 16.34
N PRO A 214 -3.81 20.31 15.63
CA PRO A 214 -3.91 18.90 15.24
C PRO A 214 -3.06 18.53 14.02
N TYR A 215 -2.21 19.42 13.52
CA TYR A 215 -1.45 19.23 12.26
C TYR A 215 -2.31 18.92 11.02
N GLN A 216 -3.60 19.29 11.04
CA GLN A 216 -4.51 19.14 9.90
C GLN A 216 -4.26 20.19 8.80
N MET A 217 -3.62 21.29 9.14
CA MET A 217 -3.08 22.25 8.17
C MET A 217 -1.62 22.48 8.50
N ILE A 218 -0.74 22.29 7.53
CA ILE A 218 0.70 22.57 7.63
C ILE A 218 1.06 23.44 6.43
N GLU A 219 1.62 24.61 6.67
CA GLU A 219 2.06 25.52 5.63
C GLU A 219 3.48 25.98 5.89
N PHE A 220 4.36 25.85 4.90
CA PHE A 220 5.72 26.35 5.03
C PHE A 220 6.21 26.96 3.74
N SER A 221 7.24 27.80 3.87
CA SER A 221 7.88 28.45 2.74
C SER A 221 9.37 28.16 2.69
N LEU A 222 9.86 28.01 1.48
CA LEU A 222 11.27 27.85 1.15
C LEU A 222 11.73 29.14 0.46
N ASP A 223 12.74 29.77 1.03
CA ASP A 223 13.30 31.00 0.49
C ASP A 223 14.56 30.69 -0.32
N ASP A 224 14.57 31.11 -1.59
CA ASP A 224 15.74 31.04 -2.47
C ASP A 224 15.90 32.36 -3.24
N PHE A 225 17.11 32.64 -3.75
CA PHE A 225 17.56 33.94 -4.26
C PHE A 225 16.70 34.57 -5.38
N ASP A 226 15.85 33.79 -6.07
CA ASP A 226 15.00 34.25 -7.18
C ASP A 226 13.49 34.01 -6.99
N CYS A 227 13.08 33.18 -6.02
CA CYS A 227 11.67 32.88 -5.77
C CYS A 227 11.41 32.33 -4.36
N LYS A 228 10.27 32.71 -3.76
CA LYS A 228 9.73 32.11 -2.53
C LYS A 228 8.73 31.02 -2.91
N VAL A 229 8.91 29.78 -2.44
CA VAL A 229 7.97 28.68 -2.68
C VAL A 229 7.16 28.43 -1.42
N THR A 230 5.83 28.47 -1.52
CA THR A 230 4.91 28.17 -0.42
C THR A 230 4.23 26.83 -0.67
N ILE A 231 4.23 25.96 0.35
CA ILE A 231 3.61 24.64 0.34
C ILE A 231 2.57 24.62 1.45
N ALA A 232 1.31 24.32 1.11
CA ALA A 232 0.23 24.14 2.07
C ALA A 232 -0.36 22.73 1.94
N LEU A 233 -0.35 22.00 3.04
CA LEU A 233 -0.87 20.66 3.21
C LEU A 233 -2.11 20.73 4.09
N GLY A 234 -3.19 20.07 3.68
CA GLY A 234 -4.45 20.01 4.39
C GLY A 234 -4.97 18.58 4.48
N TYR A 235 -5.39 18.18 5.68
CA TYR A 235 -5.90 16.86 6.00
C TYR A 235 -7.38 17.02 6.35
N VAL A 236 -8.25 16.61 5.43
CA VAL A 236 -9.70 16.76 5.60
C VAL A 236 -10.22 15.75 6.62
N ASP A 237 -9.63 14.56 6.63
CA ASP A 237 -9.95 13.49 7.56
C ASP A 237 -8.88 13.44 8.67
N PRO A 238 -9.26 13.55 9.95
CA PRO A 238 -8.33 13.53 11.08
C PRO A 238 -7.45 12.27 11.17
N VAL A 239 -7.91 11.11 10.67
CA VAL A 239 -7.13 9.86 10.68
C VAL A 239 -6.22 9.68 9.45
N SER A 240 -6.27 10.60 8.48
CA SER A 240 -5.43 10.53 7.30
C SER A 240 -3.97 10.87 7.62
N VAL A 241 -3.06 9.96 7.25
CA VAL A 241 -1.60 10.16 7.31
C VAL A 241 -1.07 10.96 6.11
N LEU A 242 -1.83 11.01 5.00
CA LEU A 242 -1.49 11.76 3.79
C LEU A 242 -2.40 12.98 3.58
N PRO A 243 -1.85 14.11 3.07
CA PRO A 243 -2.62 15.32 2.88
C PRO A 243 -3.65 15.16 1.75
N SER A 244 -4.92 15.46 2.06
CA SER A 244 -6.04 15.39 1.10
C SER A 244 -6.13 16.64 0.23
N ARG A 245 -5.57 17.76 0.70
CA ARG A 245 -5.50 19.05 0.00
C ARG A 245 -4.04 19.48 -0.03
N ILE A 246 -3.53 19.77 -1.22
CA ILE A 246 -2.15 20.19 -1.40
C ILE A 246 -2.15 21.38 -2.33
N LYS A 247 -1.41 22.41 -1.96
CA LYS A 247 -1.23 23.61 -2.77
C LYS A 247 0.24 24.00 -2.75
N VAL A 248 0.87 24.09 -3.92
CA VAL A 248 2.26 24.51 -4.06
C VAL A 248 2.33 25.74 -4.97
N GLN A 249 2.88 26.84 -4.47
CA GLN A 249 2.95 28.12 -5.19
C GLN A 249 4.36 28.69 -5.19
N ALA A 250 4.85 29.09 -6.36
CA ALA A 250 6.12 29.80 -6.51
C ALA A 250 5.88 31.30 -6.76
N TRP A 251 6.44 32.15 -5.90
CA TRP A 251 6.35 33.60 -5.95
C TRP A 251 7.66 34.19 -6.49
N PRO A 252 7.64 34.98 -7.58
CA PRO A 252 8.85 35.64 -8.07
C PRO A 252 9.29 36.76 -7.11
N VAL A 253 10.57 36.78 -6.72
CA VAL A 253 11.14 37.85 -5.89
C VAL A 253 11.66 38.95 -6.82
N GLN A 254 11.07 40.15 -6.78
CA GLN A 254 11.56 41.28 -7.59
C GLN A 254 12.94 41.73 -7.09
N GLN A 255 13.99 41.44 -7.86
CA GLN A 255 15.30 42.06 -7.64
C GLN A 255 15.22 43.55 -7.99
N SER A 256 15.47 44.41 -7.01
CA SER A 256 15.61 45.85 -7.21
C SER A 256 16.86 46.09 -8.09
N LYS A 257 16.65 46.37 -9.37
CA LYS A 257 17.72 46.73 -10.31
C LYS A 257 18.47 47.96 -9.80
N LYS A 258 19.70 47.78 -9.32
CA LYS A 258 20.72 48.83 -9.27
C LYS A 258 21.36 48.98 -10.66
N ASN A 259 21.42 50.23 -11.11
CA ASN A 259 21.85 50.71 -12.42
C ASN A 259 23.20 50.14 -12.93
N SER A 260 23.26 49.78 -14.21
CA SER A 260 24.29 50.30 -15.12
C SER A 260 23.79 50.25 -16.58
N SER A 261 24.32 51.18 -17.38
CA SER A 261 23.70 51.80 -18.55
C SER A 261 24.28 51.36 -19.89
N ASN A 262 23.47 51.62 -20.95
CA ASN A 262 23.82 51.74 -22.39
C ASN A 262 24.01 50.40 -23.16
N THR A 263 23.43 50.13 -24.34
CA THR A 263 23.01 51.03 -25.44
C THR A 263 22.09 50.29 -26.46
N SER A 264 21.13 51.05 -27.06
CA SER A 264 20.38 50.88 -28.35
C SER A 264 19.74 49.52 -28.74
N ARG A 265 18.40 49.34 -28.67
CA ARG A 265 17.34 49.63 -29.70
C ARG A 265 17.62 48.99 -31.07
N LYS A 266 16.74 48.21 -31.73
CA LYS A 266 15.27 48.01 -31.64
C LYS A 266 14.89 46.76 -32.45
N GLU A 267 14.00 45.92 -31.94
CA GLU A 267 12.84 45.39 -32.68
C GLU A 267 11.78 44.90 -31.66
N ASN A 268 10.53 45.33 -31.89
CA ASN A 268 9.30 45.13 -31.10
C ASN A 268 8.86 43.65 -31.18
N GLU A 269 8.08 43.00 -30.30
CA GLU A 269 6.97 43.37 -29.40
C GLU A 269 6.72 42.10 -28.52
N ILE A 270 7.16 42.04 -27.25
CA ILE A 270 6.43 42.24 -25.99
C ILE A 270 4.92 41.90 -25.99
N THR A 271 4.59 40.73 -25.43
CA THR A 271 3.51 40.60 -24.44
C THR A 271 4.14 40.32 -23.07
N GLU A 272 4.23 41.36 -22.24
CA GLU A 272 4.53 41.29 -20.81
C GLU A 272 3.27 40.92 -20.00
N GLY A 273 3.42 40.10 -18.96
CA GLY A 273 2.50 40.14 -17.82
C GLY A 273 2.15 38.81 -17.15
N GLN A 274 3.08 38.16 -16.45
CA GLN A 274 2.72 37.31 -15.29
C GLN A 274 3.57 37.69 -14.08
N THR A 275 3.08 38.63 -13.26
CA THR A 275 3.60 38.99 -11.94
C THR A 275 2.66 38.45 -10.85
N GLY A 276 2.40 37.14 -10.87
CA GLY A 276 1.56 36.45 -9.87
C GLY A 276 2.15 35.09 -9.51
N PRO A 277 1.73 34.49 -8.38
CA PRO A 277 2.22 33.19 -7.95
C PRO A 277 1.86 32.11 -8.98
N VAL A 278 2.85 31.30 -9.36
CA VAL A 278 2.66 30.17 -10.27
C VAL A 278 2.37 28.92 -9.44
N ARG A 279 1.25 28.24 -9.73
CA ARG A 279 0.91 26.97 -9.08
C ARG A 279 1.72 25.82 -9.69
N LEU A 280 2.32 24.98 -8.85
CA LEU A 280 3.16 23.86 -9.27
C LEU A 280 2.39 22.54 -9.16
N LEU A 281 1.55 22.24 -10.15
CA LEU A 281 0.67 21.06 -10.15
C LEU A 281 1.44 19.73 -10.02
N TYR A 282 2.60 19.61 -10.66
CA TYR A 282 3.43 18.40 -10.56
C TYR A 282 3.95 18.16 -9.13
N ALA A 283 4.27 19.23 -8.40
CA ALA A 283 4.72 19.14 -7.01
C ALA A 283 3.54 18.80 -6.08
N GLU A 284 2.34 19.31 -6.39
CA GLU A 284 1.11 18.91 -5.70
C GLU A 284 0.80 17.42 -5.91
N ASP A 285 0.94 16.91 -7.13
CA ASP A 285 0.72 15.50 -7.45
C ASP A 285 1.78 14.60 -6.82
N ALA A 286 3.05 15.03 -6.78
CA ALA A 286 4.13 14.31 -6.13
C ALA A 286 3.92 14.20 -4.62
N LEU A 287 3.51 15.29 -3.97
CA LEU A 287 3.16 15.29 -2.54
C LEU A 287 1.87 14.50 -2.26
N ARG A 288 0.96 14.37 -3.24
CA ARG A 288 -0.29 13.59 -3.11
C ARG A 288 -0.06 12.09 -3.22
N THR A 289 0.88 11.69 -4.06
CA THR A 289 1.13 10.29 -4.41
C THR A 289 2.42 9.74 -3.79
N MET A 290 3.17 10.60 -3.09
CA MET A 290 4.54 10.34 -2.63
C MET A 290 5.44 9.77 -3.73
N SER A 291 5.19 10.15 -4.99
CA SER A 291 5.79 9.58 -6.19
C SER A 291 6.00 10.66 -7.26
N LEU A 292 7.17 10.68 -7.90
CA LEU A 292 7.42 11.60 -9.02
C LEU A 292 6.95 11.01 -10.36
N PRO A 293 6.46 11.84 -11.32
CA PRO A 293 6.34 11.47 -12.72
C PRO A 293 7.71 11.24 -13.40
N GLU A 294 7.84 10.19 -14.21
CA GLU A 294 9.11 9.73 -14.81
C GLU A 294 9.72 10.66 -15.88
N ASP A 295 9.02 11.69 -16.34
CA ASP A 295 9.50 12.59 -17.41
C ASP A 295 10.63 13.55 -17.00
N PHE A 296 11.13 13.47 -15.77
CA PHE A 296 12.19 14.36 -15.26
C PHE A 296 13.61 13.80 -15.35
N ALA A 297 13.78 12.54 -15.79
CA ALA A 297 15.09 11.86 -15.87
C ALA A 297 15.80 11.97 -17.24
N GLN A 298 15.28 12.72 -18.22
CA GLN A 298 15.98 12.97 -19.49
C GLN A 298 16.64 14.36 -19.57
N PRO A 299 17.81 14.47 -20.26
CA PRO A 299 18.49 15.75 -20.46
C PRO A 299 17.66 16.64 -21.39
N ILE A 300 17.21 17.79 -20.87
CA ILE A 300 16.50 18.81 -21.65
C ILE A 300 17.46 19.36 -22.71
N LYS A 301 17.08 19.24 -23.99
CA LYS A 301 17.75 19.93 -25.10
C LYS A 301 17.88 21.41 -24.77
N LYS A 302 19.08 21.97 -24.97
CA LYS A 302 19.41 23.39 -24.79
C LYS A 302 18.43 24.30 -25.54
N SER A 303 17.34 24.73 -24.90
CA SER A 303 16.59 25.89 -25.37
C SER A 303 15.77 26.62 -24.31
N ASP A 304 15.82 26.26 -23.01
CA ASP A 304 15.11 27.08 -22.02
C ASP A 304 15.81 27.15 -20.64
N ARG A 305 16.71 28.13 -20.50
CA ARG A 305 17.53 28.36 -19.30
C ARG A 305 16.69 28.64 -18.04
N ARG A 306 15.45 29.14 -18.22
CA ARG A 306 14.48 29.44 -17.14
C ARG A 306 13.79 28.20 -16.55
N LEU A 307 13.80 27.06 -17.25
CA LEU A 307 13.23 25.80 -16.76
C LEU A 307 14.23 24.98 -15.94
N VAL A 308 15.53 25.16 -16.21
CA VAL A 308 16.64 24.48 -15.51
C VAL A 308 16.86 25.05 -14.11
N GLU A 309 16.69 26.37 -13.92
CA GLU A 309 16.71 26.98 -12.57
C GLU A 309 15.47 26.61 -11.73
N LYS A 310 14.34 26.30 -12.37
CA LYS A 310 13.16 25.75 -11.67
C LYS A 310 13.34 24.29 -11.24
N LYS A 311 14.27 23.53 -11.86
CA LYS A 311 14.57 22.13 -11.52
C LYS A 311 15.38 21.97 -10.22
N SER A 312 16.26 22.90 -9.86
CA SER A 312 17.05 22.75 -8.61
C SER A 312 16.26 23.11 -7.35
N LYS A 313 15.20 23.92 -7.48
CA LYS A 313 14.49 24.54 -6.35
C LYS A 313 13.37 23.68 -5.77
N VAL A 314 12.91 22.64 -6.48
CA VAL A 314 11.85 21.73 -6.01
C VAL A 314 12.41 20.47 -5.33
N ASN A 315 13.69 20.15 -5.55
CA ASN A 315 14.38 19.08 -4.83
C ASN A 315 14.41 19.29 -3.30
N VAL A 316 14.34 20.54 -2.83
CA VAL A 316 14.31 20.84 -1.39
C VAL A 316 12.96 20.46 -0.78
N ALA A 317 11.85 20.90 -1.38
CA ALA A 317 10.49 20.53 -0.96
C ALA A 317 10.24 19.01 -1.02
N GLU A 318 10.87 18.36 -2.00
CA GLU A 318 10.80 16.93 -2.26
C GLU A 318 11.59 16.12 -1.21
N ASN A 319 12.84 16.48 -0.93
CA ASN A 319 13.67 15.83 0.08
C ASN A 319 13.16 16.10 1.52
N ILE A 320 12.44 17.19 1.72
CA ILE A 320 11.82 17.54 3.00
C ILE A 320 10.78 16.49 3.46
N PHE A 321 9.99 15.90 2.55
CA PHE A 321 8.92 14.94 2.91
C PHE A 321 9.18 13.48 2.45
N LEU A 322 10.02 13.25 1.44
CA LEU A 322 10.18 11.91 0.82
C LEU A 322 11.35 11.08 1.37
N THR A 323 12.20 11.65 2.22
CA THR A 323 13.41 10.94 2.68
C THR A 323 13.07 9.83 3.70
N GLU A 324 12.02 9.96 4.50
CA GLU A 324 11.88 9.12 5.70
C GLU A 324 10.77 8.04 5.69
N VAL A 325 9.79 8.09 4.78
CA VAL A 325 8.88 6.93 4.57
C VAL A 325 9.65 5.71 4.04
N LYS A 326 10.84 5.94 3.45
CA LYS A 326 11.75 4.89 3.00
C LYS A 326 12.51 4.19 4.14
N LYS A 327 12.61 4.77 5.35
CA LYS A 327 13.29 4.13 6.50
C LYS A 327 12.39 3.16 7.29
N GLU A 328 11.09 3.39 7.37
CA GLU A 328 10.14 2.49 8.07
C GLU A 328 10.12 1.05 7.54
N LYS A 329 10.45 0.85 6.27
CA LYS A 329 10.45 -0.48 5.66
C LYS A 329 11.59 -1.40 6.13
N ASN A 330 12.58 -0.89 6.85
CA ASN A 330 13.84 -1.60 7.08
C ASN A 330 14.09 -2.14 8.51
N GLN A 331 13.21 -1.94 9.51
CA GLN A 331 13.54 -2.32 10.92
C GLN A 331 12.63 -3.32 11.64
N ALA A 332 11.54 -3.85 11.04
CA ALA A 332 10.63 -4.79 11.72
C ALA A 332 10.95 -6.30 11.53
N HIS A 333 12.22 -6.70 11.50
CA HIS A 333 12.62 -8.12 11.32
C HIS A 333 13.65 -8.58 12.36
N GLU A 334 13.17 -9.15 13.47
CA GLU A 334 13.80 -10.14 14.39
C GLU A 334 12.71 -10.44 15.47
N ASN A 335 12.19 -11.63 15.80
CA ASN A 335 12.72 -12.98 16.01
C ASN A 335 11.52 -13.99 16.10
N PRO A 336 11.68 -15.33 15.90
CA PRO A 336 10.58 -16.30 15.79
C PRO A 336 10.49 -17.30 16.98
N LYS A 337 9.27 -17.77 17.32
CA LYS A 337 9.04 -19.07 17.97
C LYS A 337 7.70 -19.72 17.53
N GLU A 338 7.78 -20.92 16.96
CA GLU A 338 6.66 -21.87 16.80
C GLU A 338 6.30 -22.50 18.16
N PRO A 339 5.10 -23.11 18.31
CA PRO A 339 5.07 -24.58 18.24
C PRO A 339 3.79 -25.25 17.66
N HIS A 340 4.03 -26.40 17.03
CA HIS A 340 3.34 -27.71 17.09
C HIS A 340 1.81 -27.90 16.92
N SER A 341 1.46 -28.45 15.74
CA SER A 341 0.64 -29.64 15.44
C SER A 341 -0.39 -30.19 16.45
N VAL A 342 -1.66 -30.30 16.01
CA VAL A 342 -2.58 -31.43 16.33
C VAL A 342 -3.46 -31.76 15.10
N ASN A 343 -3.76 -33.04 14.97
CA ASN A 343 -4.40 -33.78 13.88
C ASN A 343 -5.94 -33.86 13.99
N GLN A 344 -6.57 -34.33 12.89
CA GLN A 344 -7.93 -34.93 12.76
C GLN A 344 -9.12 -33.95 12.73
N SER A 345 -10.17 -34.12 11.92
CA SER A 345 -10.64 -35.24 11.09
C SER A 345 -11.68 -34.76 10.05
N GLU A 346 -11.85 -35.56 9.01
CA GLU A 346 -12.85 -35.49 7.95
C GLU A 346 -14.27 -35.78 8.48
N GLN A 347 -15.28 -35.10 7.93
CA GLN A 347 -16.52 -35.68 7.36
C GLN A 347 -17.63 -34.61 7.31
N GLY A 348 -18.27 -34.47 6.13
CA GLY A 348 -19.46 -33.61 6.03
C GLY A 348 -19.88 -33.18 4.62
N GLN A 349 -19.73 -34.03 3.60
CA GLN A 349 -20.47 -33.83 2.34
C GLN A 349 -21.87 -34.42 2.48
N ARG A 350 -22.93 -33.60 2.31
CA ARG A 350 -24.00 -33.78 1.30
C ARG A 350 -25.26 -32.96 1.59
N LYS A 351 -25.84 -32.49 0.48
CA LYS A 351 -27.24 -32.09 0.21
C LYS A 351 -27.67 -30.71 0.72
N LEU A 352 -27.83 -29.79 -0.22
CA LEU A 352 -29.15 -29.34 -0.69
C LEU A 352 -28.99 -28.67 -2.06
N SER A 353 -29.50 -29.35 -3.09
CA SER A 353 -29.77 -28.79 -4.41
C SER A 353 -31.28 -28.77 -4.56
N GLN A 354 -31.85 -27.61 -4.88
CA GLN A 354 -32.82 -27.38 -5.97
C GLN A 354 -33.59 -26.09 -5.73
N ASN A 355 -33.24 -25.06 -6.51
CA ASN A 355 -34.15 -24.14 -7.22
C ASN A 355 -33.31 -23.00 -7.79
N ALA A 356 -32.83 -23.16 -9.03
CA ALA A 356 -32.21 -22.09 -9.79
C ALA A 356 -33.05 -21.86 -11.05
N THR A 357 -33.73 -20.71 -11.07
CA THR A 357 -34.23 -20.07 -12.28
C THR A 357 -33.08 -19.93 -13.29
N ALA A 358 -33.39 -20.13 -14.57
CA ALA A 358 -32.43 -20.06 -15.67
C ALA A 358 -31.74 -18.68 -15.72
N THR A 359 -30.57 -18.60 -15.11
CA THR A 359 -29.60 -17.55 -15.31
C THR A 359 -28.82 -17.94 -16.55
N THR A 360 -28.89 -17.12 -17.60
CA THR A 360 -28.05 -17.25 -18.79
C THR A 360 -26.60 -17.31 -18.33
N THR A 361 -25.99 -18.50 -18.40
CA THR A 361 -24.57 -18.67 -18.10
C THR A 361 -23.79 -17.88 -19.13
N HIS A 362 -23.23 -16.76 -18.69
CA HIS A 362 -22.49 -15.86 -19.55
C HIS A 362 -21.09 -16.46 -19.79
N GLN A 363 -21.01 -17.39 -20.75
CA GLN A 363 -19.82 -18.17 -21.04
C GLN A 363 -18.77 -17.31 -21.76
N LEU A 364 -17.52 -17.38 -21.32
CA LEU A 364 -16.41 -16.74 -22.03
C LEU A 364 -16.32 -17.28 -23.46
N ARG A 365 -16.06 -16.40 -24.43
CA ARG A 365 -15.95 -16.76 -25.85
C ARG A 365 -14.96 -15.85 -26.57
N LYS A 366 -14.35 -16.35 -27.64
CA LYS A 366 -13.29 -15.65 -28.38
C LYS A 366 -13.79 -14.40 -29.10
N ASP A 367 -15.02 -14.43 -29.60
CA ASP A 367 -15.64 -13.37 -30.39
C ASP A 367 -16.56 -12.46 -29.56
N TYR A 368 -16.32 -12.35 -28.25
CA TYR A 368 -17.26 -11.72 -27.30
C TYR A 368 -17.63 -10.28 -27.66
N TYR A 369 -16.65 -9.47 -28.08
CA TYR A 369 -16.83 -8.07 -28.43
C TYR A 369 -17.06 -7.81 -29.92
N LYS A 370 -17.29 -8.84 -30.76
CA LYS A 370 -17.38 -8.66 -32.21
C LYS A 370 -18.42 -7.60 -32.64
N ASP A 371 -19.55 -7.53 -31.96
CA ASP A 371 -20.66 -6.64 -32.30
C ASP A 371 -20.57 -5.29 -31.56
N SER A 372 -19.94 -5.28 -30.38
CA SER A 372 -19.91 -4.12 -29.49
C SER A 372 -18.64 -3.28 -29.61
N CYS A 373 -17.50 -3.92 -29.88
CA CYS A 373 -16.19 -3.31 -30.10
C CYS A 373 -15.33 -4.23 -31.02
N PRO A 374 -15.63 -4.31 -32.33
CA PRO A 374 -15.00 -5.25 -33.27
C PRO A 374 -13.47 -5.12 -33.37
N ASN A 375 -12.94 -3.94 -33.09
CA ASN A 375 -11.52 -3.61 -33.17
C ASN A 375 -10.76 -3.74 -31.83
N VAL A 376 -11.39 -4.25 -30.76
CA VAL A 376 -10.79 -4.32 -29.40
C VAL A 376 -9.40 -4.95 -29.40
N GLU A 377 -9.21 -6.10 -30.06
CA GLU A 377 -7.93 -6.80 -30.05
C GLU A 377 -6.83 -6.00 -30.73
N SER A 378 -7.15 -5.31 -31.83
CA SER A 378 -6.19 -4.45 -32.53
C SER A 378 -5.82 -3.20 -31.72
N LEU A 379 -6.79 -2.62 -30.97
CA LEU A 379 -6.55 -1.45 -30.13
C LEU A 379 -5.66 -1.79 -28.93
N VAL A 380 -5.94 -2.92 -28.26
CA VAL A 380 -5.11 -3.38 -27.15
C VAL A 380 -3.70 -3.71 -27.64
N ARG A 381 -3.58 -4.48 -28.73
CA ARG A 381 -2.29 -4.84 -29.31
C ARG A 381 -1.46 -3.62 -29.69
N ALA A 382 -2.04 -2.61 -30.34
CA ALA A 382 -1.32 -1.39 -30.70
C ALA A 382 -0.80 -0.61 -29.46
N ALA A 383 -1.60 -0.56 -28.39
CA ALA A 383 -1.19 0.08 -27.15
C ALA A 383 -0.05 -0.70 -26.45
N VAL A 384 -0.12 -2.03 -26.48
CA VAL A 384 0.92 -2.92 -25.93
C VAL A 384 2.21 -2.81 -26.74
N GLU A 385 2.12 -2.79 -28.07
CA GLU A 385 3.26 -2.63 -28.98
C GLU A 385 4.00 -1.30 -28.73
N ASP A 386 3.29 -0.18 -28.60
CA ASP A 386 3.91 1.13 -28.30
C ASP A 386 4.63 1.12 -26.94
N LYS A 387 4.04 0.46 -25.93
CA LYS A 387 4.69 0.31 -24.61
C LYS A 387 5.92 -0.58 -24.67
N PHE A 388 5.79 -1.76 -25.27
CA PHE A 388 6.86 -2.74 -25.37
C PHE A 388 8.09 -2.18 -26.09
N GLN A 389 7.89 -1.38 -27.15
CA GLN A 389 8.98 -0.73 -27.88
C GLN A 389 9.78 0.29 -27.04
N ARG A 390 9.18 0.84 -25.97
CA ARG A 390 9.83 1.82 -25.09
C ARG A 390 10.48 1.15 -23.89
N ILE A 391 9.82 0.14 -23.32
CA ILE A 391 10.21 -0.49 -22.06
C ILE A 391 9.97 -2.00 -22.17
N PHE A 392 11.05 -2.78 -22.28
CA PHE A 392 10.96 -4.25 -22.35
C PHE A 392 10.25 -4.85 -21.13
N THR A 393 10.43 -4.26 -19.94
CA THR A 393 9.78 -4.66 -18.67
C THR A 393 8.26 -4.80 -18.79
N THR A 394 7.61 -4.13 -19.76
CA THR A 394 6.19 -4.28 -20.08
C THR A 394 5.81 -5.75 -20.22
N ALA A 395 6.63 -6.55 -20.91
CA ALA A 395 6.30 -7.93 -21.20
C ALA A 395 6.25 -8.83 -19.95
N PRO A 396 7.35 -9.02 -19.19
CA PRO A 396 7.32 -9.85 -18.00
C PRO A 396 6.39 -9.26 -16.92
N ALA A 397 6.24 -7.93 -16.83
CA ALA A 397 5.36 -7.30 -15.85
C ALA A 397 3.88 -7.59 -16.13
N THR A 398 3.41 -7.42 -17.36
CA THR A 398 2.01 -7.69 -17.74
C THR A 398 1.68 -9.17 -17.63
N LEU A 399 2.58 -10.06 -18.06
CA LEU A 399 2.41 -11.51 -17.93
C LEU A 399 2.26 -11.94 -16.47
N ARG A 400 3.13 -11.44 -15.58
CA ARG A 400 3.07 -11.72 -14.14
C ARG A 400 1.82 -11.12 -13.50
N LEU A 401 1.41 -9.92 -13.91
CA LEU A 401 0.21 -9.24 -13.39
C LEU A 401 -1.05 -10.09 -13.61
N PHE A 402 -1.20 -10.70 -14.79
CA PHE A 402 -2.34 -11.58 -15.07
C PHE A 402 -2.36 -12.85 -14.22
N PHE A 403 -1.20 -13.47 -14.00
CA PHE A 403 -1.12 -14.61 -13.07
C PHE A 403 -1.55 -14.22 -11.66
N HIS A 404 -1.04 -13.09 -11.15
CA HIS A 404 -1.35 -12.62 -9.81
C HIS A 404 -2.84 -12.27 -9.65
N ASP A 405 -3.47 -11.63 -10.65
CA ASP A 405 -4.91 -11.37 -10.67
C ASP A 405 -5.71 -12.67 -10.51
N CYS A 406 -5.47 -13.62 -11.43
CA CYS A 406 -6.20 -14.88 -11.48
C CYS A 406 -6.06 -15.76 -10.22
N PHE A 407 -4.92 -15.70 -9.52
CA PHE A 407 -4.64 -16.57 -8.36
C PHE A 407 -5.19 -16.06 -7.02
N ILE A 408 -5.65 -14.81 -6.92
CA ILE A 408 -6.13 -14.24 -5.65
C ILE A 408 -7.66 -14.40 -5.53
N ARG A 409 -8.43 -13.73 -6.39
CA ARG A 409 -9.91 -13.75 -6.36
C ARG A 409 -10.54 -14.17 -7.69
N GLY A 410 -9.72 -14.62 -8.63
CA GLY A 410 -10.08 -14.91 -10.01
C GLY A 410 -9.63 -13.80 -10.96
N CYS A 411 -9.73 -14.05 -12.26
CA CYS A 411 -9.32 -13.10 -13.28
C CYS A 411 -10.38 -12.00 -13.41
N ASP A 412 -10.36 -11.03 -12.50
CA ASP A 412 -11.36 -9.97 -12.37
C ASP A 412 -10.74 -8.56 -12.28
N ALA A 413 -9.44 -8.43 -12.55
CA ALA A 413 -8.68 -7.19 -12.47
C ALA A 413 -8.75 -6.51 -11.08
N SER A 414 -9.06 -7.25 -10.00
CA SER A 414 -9.03 -6.73 -8.62
C SER A 414 -7.64 -6.23 -8.24
N ILE A 415 -6.58 -6.81 -8.80
CA ILE A 415 -5.21 -6.41 -8.51
C ILE A 415 -4.90 -4.97 -8.94
N ILE A 416 -5.62 -4.43 -9.93
CA ILE A 416 -5.41 -3.07 -10.48
C ILE A 416 -6.09 -2.00 -9.62
N LEU A 417 -7.08 -2.37 -8.81
CA LEU A 417 -7.78 -1.43 -7.92
C LEU A 417 -6.79 -0.70 -7.01
N PHE A 418 -7.05 0.58 -6.83
CA PHE A 418 -6.29 1.45 -5.95
C PHE A 418 -7.01 1.64 -4.62
N SER A 419 -6.26 1.56 -3.52
CA SER A 419 -6.72 1.97 -2.19
C SER A 419 -5.87 3.13 -1.69
N ARG A 420 -6.52 4.20 -1.23
CA ARG A 420 -5.85 5.37 -0.65
C ARG A 420 -5.09 5.04 0.64
N ASN A 421 -5.56 4.05 1.39
CA ASN A 421 -4.96 3.61 2.65
C ASN A 421 -3.91 2.52 2.43
N GLY A 422 -3.51 2.28 1.18
CA GLY A 422 -2.56 1.22 0.82
C GLY A 422 -3.06 -0.18 1.16
N THR A 423 -4.38 -0.37 1.21
CA THR A 423 -4.98 -1.65 1.61
C THR A 423 -5.36 -2.54 0.43
N ALA A 424 -5.05 -2.19 -0.82
CA ALA A 424 -5.41 -2.99 -1.99
C ALA A 424 -4.47 -4.21 -2.15
N GLU A 425 -4.82 -5.12 -3.06
CA GLU A 425 -4.00 -6.30 -3.34
C GLU A 425 -2.58 -5.94 -3.78
N LYS A 426 -2.42 -4.92 -4.65
CA LYS A 426 -1.10 -4.46 -5.12
C LYS A 426 -0.19 -3.94 -4.00
N ASP A 427 -0.76 -3.56 -2.87
CA ASP A 427 -0.04 -3.06 -1.69
C ASP A 427 0.35 -4.18 -0.71
N ASN A 428 0.07 -5.45 -1.03
CA ASN A 428 0.59 -6.60 -0.28
C ASN A 428 2.08 -6.82 -0.55
N SER A 429 2.82 -7.27 0.46
CA SER A 429 4.27 -7.54 0.37
C SER A 429 4.65 -8.54 -0.74
N ASP A 430 3.77 -9.48 -1.08
CA ASP A 430 3.97 -10.43 -2.18
C ASP A 430 3.78 -9.76 -3.56
N ASN A 431 3.07 -8.63 -3.62
CA ASN A 431 2.76 -7.86 -4.83
C ASN A 431 3.59 -6.58 -4.99
N LEU A 432 4.30 -6.10 -3.97
CA LEU A 432 5.16 -4.90 -4.06
C LEU A 432 6.27 -5.01 -5.13
N SER A 433 6.59 -6.24 -5.54
CA SER A 433 7.57 -6.52 -6.60
C SER A 433 6.97 -6.54 -8.01
N LEU A 434 5.66 -6.34 -8.16
CA LEU A 434 5.05 -6.17 -9.47
C LEU A 434 5.48 -4.81 -10.04
N ALA A 435 6.07 -4.80 -11.23
CA ALA A 435 6.49 -3.56 -11.86
C ALA A 435 5.26 -2.71 -12.23
N GLY A 436 5.30 -1.42 -11.88
CA GLY A 436 4.26 -0.45 -12.22
C GLY A 436 3.93 -0.43 -13.72
N ASP A 437 4.92 -0.73 -14.54
CA ASP A 437 4.81 -0.77 -15.99
C ASP A 437 3.72 -1.73 -16.50
N GLY A 438 3.52 -2.87 -15.83
CA GLY A 438 2.46 -3.83 -16.16
C GLY A 438 1.05 -3.28 -15.91
N PHE A 439 0.87 -2.49 -14.85
CA PHE A 439 -0.40 -1.81 -14.55
C PHE A 439 -0.67 -0.71 -15.59
N ASP A 440 0.35 0.09 -15.91
CA ASP A 440 0.27 1.16 -16.91
C ASP A 440 -0.06 0.61 -18.31
N THR A 441 0.41 -0.59 -18.68
CA THR A 441 -0.01 -1.27 -19.92
C THR A 441 -1.52 -1.44 -20.02
N VAL A 442 -2.16 -1.93 -18.95
CA VAL A 442 -3.61 -2.13 -18.93
C VAL A 442 -4.35 -0.79 -18.96
N ILE A 443 -3.86 0.21 -18.21
CA ILE A 443 -4.46 1.55 -18.15
C ILE A 443 -4.41 2.22 -19.54
N LYS A 444 -3.26 2.24 -20.20
CA LYS A 444 -3.13 2.84 -21.54
C LYS A 444 -3.92 2.09 -22.60
N ALA A 445 -3.98 0.77 -22.53
CA ALA A 445 -4.84 -0.03 -23.42
C ALA A 445 -6.33 0.29 -23.19
N LYS A 446 -6.76 0.45 -21.93
CA LYS A 446 -8.13 0.89 -21.59
C LYS A 446 -8.45 2.25 -22.18
N GLU A 447 -7.56 3.22 -22.04
CA GLU A 447 -7.73 4.55 -22.63
C GLU A 447 -7.77 4.51 -24.16
N ALA A 448 -6.97 3.65 -24.81
CA ALA A 448 -7.01 3.47 -26.26
C ALA A 448 -8.35 2.88 -26.72
N VAL A 449 -8.85 1.87 -26.00
CA VAL A 449 -10.16 1.25 -26.28
C VAL A 449 -11.29 2.25 -26.06
N ASP A 450 -11.29 2.98 -24.94
CA ASP A 450 -12.37 3.91 -24.58
C ASP A 450 -12.36 5.22 -25.39
N ARG A 451 -11.26 5.53 -26.10
CA ARG A 451 -11.21 6.61 -27.09
C ARG A 451 -12.09 6.34 -28.31
N VAL A 452 -12.42 5.07 -28.58
CA VAL A 452 -13.29 4.69 -29.68
C VAL A 452 -14.75 4.76 -29.22
N PRO A 453 -15.60 5.64 -29.80
CA PRO A 453 -16.93 5.93 -29.26
C PRO A 453 -17.83 4.71 -29.07
N HIS A 454 -17.83 3.76 -30.01
CA HIS A 454 -18.64 2.54 -29.90
C HIS A 454 -18.08 1.53 -28.91
N CYS A 455 -16.82 1.62 -28.50
CA CYS A 455 -16.15 0.75 -27.52
C CYS A 455 -16.17 1.29 -26.10
N LYS A 456 -16.36 2.61 -25.95
CA LYS A 456 -16.27 3.32 -24.67
C LYS A 456 -17.13 2.68 -23.58
N ASN A 457 -16.48 2.31 -22.47
CA ASN A 457 -17.07 1.67 -21.31
C ASN A 457 -17.75 0.32 -21.60
N LYS A 458 -17.39 -0.38 -22.68
CA LYS A 458 -17.95 -1.70 -23.01
C LYS A 458 -17.00 -2.86 -22.73
N VAL A 459 -15.69 -2.61 -22.71
CA VAL A 459 -14.64 -3.62 -22.50
C VAL A 459 -14.11 -3.53 -21.07
N SER A 460 -14.11 -4.65 -20.35
CA SER A 460 -13.63 -4.75 -18.97
C SER A 460 -12.09 -4.66 -18.88
N CYS A 461 -11.58 -4.24 -17.74
CA CYS A 461 -10.14 -4.23 -17.47
C CYS A 461 -9.57 -5.65 -17.39
N ALA A 462 -10.36 -6.61 -16.89
CA ALA A 462 -9.99 -8.03 -16.86
C ALA A 462 -9.74 -8.60 -18.26
N ASP A 463 -10.59 -8.28 -19.24
CA ASP A 463 -10.37 -8.72 -20.63
C ASP A 463 -9.22 -7.98 -21.31
N ILE A 464 -9.01 -6.69 -21.02
CA ILE A 464 -7.86 -5.94 -21.52
C ILE A 464 -6.55 -6.53 -20.98
N LEU A 465 -6.49 -6.90 -19.69
CA LEU A 465 -5.33 -7.55 -19.10
C LEU A 465 -5.06 -8.92 -19.77
N ALA A 466 -6.11 -9.71 -20.03
CA ALA A 466 -5.97 -11.00 -20.71
C ALA A 466 -5.45 -10.85 -22.16
N LEU A 467 -5.98 -9.88 -22.91
CA LEU A 467 -5.52 -9.55 -24.27
C LEU A 467 -4.07 -9.04 -24.27
N ALA A 468 -3.76 -8.09 -23.37
CA ALA A 468 -2.41 -7.53 -23.25
C ALA A 468 -1.37 -8.61 -22.90
N THR A 469 -1.75 -9.57 -22.05
CA THR A 469 -0.90 -10.71 -21.70
C THR A 469 -0.58 -11.59 -22.91
N ARG A 470 -1.58 -11.89 -23.75
CA ARG A 470 -1.37 -12.63 -25.00
C ARG A 470 -0.47 -11.87 -25.96
N ASP A 471 -0.64 -10.55 -26.06
CA ASP A 471 0.15 -9.70 -26.94
C ASP A 471 1.63 -9.62 -26.50
N VAL A 472 1.92 -9.46 -25.20
CA VAL A 472 3.32 -9.44 -24.72
C VAL A 472 4.02 -10.79 -24.86
N VAL A 473 3.31 -11.91 -24.70
CA VAL A 473 3.86 -13.25 -24.97
C VAL A 473 4.20 -13.37 -26.44
N LYS A 474 3.35 -12.86 -27.34
CA LYS A 474 3.62 -12.90 -28.76
C LYS A 474 4.80 -12.01 -29.16
N LEU A 475 4.89 -10.80 -28.61
CA LEU A 475 5.96 -9.84 -28.90
C LEU A 475 7.33 -10.33 -28.45
N THR A 476 7.38 -11.16 -27.42
CA THR A 476 8.62 -11.79 -26.93
C THR A 476 8.97 -13.08 -27.66
N GLY A 477 8.24 -13.46 -28.72
CA GLY A 477 8.54 -14.63 -29.55
C GLY A 477 7.69 -15.87 -29.25
N GLY A 478 6.83 -15.81 -28.24
CA GLY A 478 5.96 -16.91 -27.83
C GLY A 478 4.76 -17.16 -28.75
N PRO A 479 3.88 -18.11 -28.36
CA PRO A 479 2.75 -18.50 -29.18
C PRO A 479 1.66 -17.42 -29.19
N PHE A 480 1.02 -17.26 -30.35
CA PHE A 480 -0.26 -16.56 -30.42
C PHE A 480 -1.38 -17.52 -30.06
N TYR A 481 -2.38 -17.03 -29.33
CA TYR A 481 -3.59 -17.76 -29.06
C TYR A 481 -4.81 -16.82 -29.02
N GLU A 482 -5.97 -17.37 -29.35
CA GLU A 482 -7.22 -16.64 -29.22
C GLU A 482 -7.64 -16.61 -27.75
N VAL A 483 -7.83 -15.41 -27.22
CA VAL A 483 -8.23 -15.20 -25.83
C VAL A 483 -9.75 -15.35 -25.71
N GLU A 484 -10.22 -16.13 -24.75
CA GLU A 484 -11.65 -16.13 -24.43
C GLU A 484 -11.97 -14.89 -23.60
N LEU A 485 -12.98 -14.13 -24.01
CA LEU A 485 -13.35 -12.82 -23.48
C LEU A 485 -14.78 -12.85 -22.91
N GLY A 486 -15.14 -11.79 -22.19
CA GLY A 486 -16.41 -11.64 -21.47
C GLY A 486 -16.25 -11.64 -19.95
N ARG A 487 -15.04 -11.43 -19.42
CA ARG A 487 -14.82 -11.26 -17.97
C ARG A 487 -15.40 -9.93 -17.53
N LEU A 488 -15.93 -9.89 -16.31
CA LEU A 488 -16.28 -8.64 -15.64
C LEU A 488 -15.26 -8.32 -14.54
N ASP A 489 -15.13 -7.02 -14.28
CA ASP A 489 -14.24 -6.47 -13.26
C ASP A 489 -14.81 -6.68 -11.86
N GLY A 490 -13.95 -7.13 -10.93
CA GLY A 490 -14.24 -7.27 -9.51
C GLY A 490 -14.25 -5.92 -8.78
N ARG A 491 -14.97 -5.88 -7.65
CA ARG A 491 -15.13 -4.67 -6.82
C ARG A 491 -14.34 -4.70 -5.50
N ILE A 492 -13.68 -5.81 -5.22
CA ILE A 492 -13.01 -6.05 -3.93
C ILE A 492 -11.54 -6.28 -4.21
N SER A 493 -10.69 -5.45 -3.61
CA SER A 493 -9.24 -5.61 -3.61
C SER A 493 -8.73 -5.28 -2.22
N THR A 494 -8.19 -6.28 -1.54
CA THR A 494 -7.65 -6.10 -0.19
C THR A 494 -6.31 -6.80 -0.03
N ARG A 495 -5.42 -6.23 0.80
CA ARG A 495 -4.14 -6.84 1.16
C ARG A 495 -4.33 -8.23 1.77
N ALA A 496 -5.41 -8.41 2.54
CA ALA A 496 -5.76 -9.69 3.14
C ALA A 496 -6.12 -10.76 2.09
N SER A 497 -6.72 -10.38 0.95
CA SER A 497 -7.08 -11.32 -0.12
C SER A 497 -5.85 -12.03 -0.70
N VAL A 498 -4.67 -11.41 -0.67
CA VAL A 498 -3.43 -12.00 -1.20
C VAL A 498 -2.86 -13.09 -0.30
N ARG A 499 -3.12 -13.03 1.01
CA ARG A 499 -2.46 -13.91 2.00
C ARG A 499 -2.71 -15.37 1.67
N HIS A 500 -1.63 -16.15 1.59
CA HIS A 500 -1.62 -17.60 1.33
C HIS A 500 -2.09 -18.07 -0.06
N HIS A 501 -2.46 -17.16 -0.97
CA HIS A 501 -2.93 -17.51 -2.31
C HIS A 501 -1.81 -17.53 -3.36
N LEU A 502 -0.74 -16.75 -3.17
CA LEU A 502 0.38 -16.68 -4.13
C LEU A 502 1.50 -17.69 -3.82
N PRO A 503 1.98 -18.44 -4.83
CA PRO A 503 3.16 -19.28 -4.68
C PRO A 503 4.43 -18.47 -4.37
N ARG A 504 5.28 -18.98 -3.47
CA ARG A 504 6.56 -18.36 -3.12
C ARG A 504 7.74 -19.04 -3.81
N PRO A 505 8.85 -18.31 -4.08
CA PRO A 505 10.00 -18.85 -4.82
C PRO A 505 10.69 -20.02 -4.11
N GLU A 506 10.56 -20.14 -2.79
CA GLU A 506 11.12 -21.23 -1.97
C GLU A 506 10.27 -22.51 -1.92
N PHE A 507 9.05 -22.48 -2.45
CA PHE A 507 8.14 -23.62 -2.37
C PHE A 507 8.61 -24.80 -3.23
N ARG A 508 8.32 -26.01 -2.75
CA ARG A 508 8.60 -27.27 -3.46
C ARG A 508 7.37 -27.76 -4.22
N VAL A 509 7.59 -28.65 -5.18
CA VAL A 509 6.55 -29.10 -6.12
C VAL A 509 5.27 -29.60 -5.45
N HIS A 510 5.37 -30.24 -4.28
CA HIS A 510 4.18 -30.74 -3.57
C HIS A 510 3.24 -29.59 -3.17
N LYS A 511 3.78 -28.52 -2.57
CA LYS A 511 2.99 -27.36 -2.17
C LYS A 511 2.49 -26.59 -3.38
N LEU A 512 3.34 -26.39 -4.39
CA LEU A 512 2.96 -25.74 -5.65
C LEU A 512 1.79 -26.48 -6.31
N LYS A 513 1.89 -27.81 -6.42
CA LYS A 513 0.82 -28.64 -6.97
C LYS A 513 -0.49 -28.49 -6.18
N THR A 514 -0.44 -28.50 -4.85
CA THR A 514 -1.64 -28.32 -4.02
C THR A 514 -2.32 -26.98 -4.31
N MET A 515 -1.53 -25.90 -4.44
CA MET A 515 -2.06 -24.57 -4.76
C MET A 515 -2.64 -24.50 -6.17
N PHE A 516 -1.98 -25.09 -7.17
CA PHE A 516 -2.51 -25.07 -8.54
C PHE A 516 -3.80 -25.91 -8.65
N VAL A 517 -3.86 -27.05 -7.97
CA VAL A 517 -5.05 -27.92 -7.97
C VAL A 517 -6.26 -27.24 -7.30
N SER A 518 -6.06 -26.41 -6.28
CA SER A 518 -7.18 -25.64 -5.69
C SER A 518 -7.79 -24.63 -6.66
N HIS A 519 -7.08 -24.27 -7.72
CA HIS A 519 -7.58 -23.45 -8.83
C HIS A 519 -7.95 -24.27 -10.08
N GLY A 520 -8.03 -25.60 -9.98
CA GLY A 520 -8.38 -26.48 -11.11
C GLY A 520 -7.25 -26.67 -12.14
N LEU A 521 -6.02 -26.28 -11.81
CA LEU A 521 -4.83 -26.45 -12.64
C LEU A 521 -4.06 -27.71 -12.21
N ASN A 522 -3.72 -28.57 -13.16
CA ASN A 522 -3.03 -29.82 -12.87
C ASN A 522 -1.50 -29.67 -12.92
N LEU A 523 -0.77 -30.79 -12.80
CA LEU A 523 0.70 -30.76 -12.78
C LEU A 523 1.33 -30.29 -14.11
N ILE A 524 0.73 -30.62 -15.27
CA ILE A 524 1.27 -30.13 -16.54
C ILE A 524 1.01 -28.62 -16.69
N ASP A 525 -0.14 -28.14 -16.20
CA ASP A 525 -0.45 -26.70 -16.17
C ASP A 525 0.54 -25.93 -15.29
N LEU A 526 0.89 -26.47 -14.12
CA LEU A 526 1.96 -25.92 -13.26
C LEU A 526 3.29 -25.83 -14.01
N VAL A 527 3.76 -26.93 -14.59
CA VAL A 527 5.06 -26.96 -15.29
C VAL A 527 5.07 -26.01 -16.50
N ALA A 528 3.98 -25.96 -17.26
CA ALA A 528 3.85 -25.09 -18.42
C ALA A 528 3.84 -23.60 -18.00
N LEU A 529 3.02 -23.21 -17.01
CA LEU A 529 2.95 -21.82 -16.53
C LEU A 529 4.24 -21.35 -15.87
N SER A 530 5.00 -22.24 -15.21
CA SER A 530 6.36 -21.92 -14.74
C SER A 530 7.31 -21.56 -15.88
N GLY A 531 7.04 -22.01 -17.11
CA GLY A 531 7.77 -21.60 -18.30
C GLY A 531 7.70 -20.10 -18.59
N ALA A 532 6.76 -19.36 -18.01
CA ALA A 532 6.74 -17.89 -18.08
C ALA A 532 8.00 -17.23 -17.48
N HIS A 533 8.74 -17.93 -16.61
CA HIS A 533 10.03 -17.47 -16.09
C HIS A 533 11.17 -17.49 -17.14
N THR A 534 10.88 -17.84 -18.39
CA THR A 534 11.81 -17.67 -19.53
C THR A 534 12.10 -16.21 -19.87
N ILE A 535 11.25 -15.26 -19.45
CA ILE A 535 11.47 -13.82 -19.64
C ILE A 535 11.43 -13.03 -18.33
N GLY A 536 12.19 -11.95 -18.27
CA GLY A 536 12.18 -11.00 -17.16
C GLY A 536 13.16 -11.32 -16.04
N PHE A 537 12.98 -10.64 -14.91
CA PHE A 537 13.98 -10.57 -13.85
C PHE A 537 13.37 -10.77 -12.46
N SER A 538 14.23 -11.06 -11.49
CA SER A 538 13.91 -11.17 -10.08
C SER A 538 14.83 -10.34 -9.22
N HIS A 539 14.31 -9.78 -8.13
CA HIS A 539 15.13 -9.16 -7.11
C HIS A 539 16.05 -10.19 -6.44
N CYS A 540 17.29 -9.81 -6.18
CA CYS A 540 18.28 -10.63 -5.50
C CYS A 540 17.79 -11.17 -4.14
N SER A 541 16.94 -10.41 -3.45
CA SER A 541 16.32 -10.82 -2.18
C SER A 541 15.53 -12.13 -2.28
N ARG A 542 14.99 -12.47 -3.45
CA ARG A 542 14.19 -13.68 -3.69
C ARG A 542 15.04 -14.94 -3.85
N ILE A 543 16.34 -14.81 -4.14
CA ILE A 543 17.26 -15.93 -4.34
C ILE A 543 18.36 -16.02 -3.26
N SER A 544 18.52 -14.98 -2.45
CA SER A 544 19.60 -14.85 -1.45
C SER A 544 19.75 -16.09 -0.56
N LYS A 545 18.64 -16.61 -0.02
CA LYS A 545 18.63 -17.85 0.79
C LYS A 545 19.20 -19.03 0.02
N ARG A 546 18.90 -19.14 -1.27
CA ARG A 546 19.32 -20.25 -2.12
C ARG A 546 20.83 -20.22 -2.42
N ILE A 547 21.43 -19.04 -2.52
CA ILE A 547 22.85 -18.87 -2.88
C ILE A 547 23.78 -18.59 -1.68
N TYR A 548 23.25 -18.26 -0.49
CA TYR A 548 24.10 -17.95 0.69
C TYR A 548 23.75 -18.68 1.98
N SER A 549 22.51 -19.10 2.18
CA SER A 549 22.01 -19.62 3.47
C SER A 549 20.93 -20.69 3.30
N PHE A 550 21.18 -21.68 2.42
CA PHE A 550 20.15 -22.64 2.03
C PHE A 550 19.69 -23.54 3.18
N LYS A 551 20.63 -24.21 3.87
CA LYS A 551 20.38 -25.01 5.08
C LYS A 551 21.59 -24.96 6.01
N SER A 552 21.42 -25.31 7.28
CA SER A 552 22.50 -25.32 8.29
C SER A 552 23.78 -26.06 7.85
N LYS A 553 23.63 -27.11 7.04
CA LYS A 553 24.76 -27.91 6.50
C LYS A 553 25.25 -27.48 5.11
N ASN A 554 24.45 -26.73 4.35
CA ASN A 554 24.75 -26.36 2.96
C ASN A 554 24.51 -24.86 2.76
N ARG A 555 25.57 -24.10 2.48
CA ARG A 555 25.45 -22.65 2.21
C ARG A 555 24.73 -22.36 0.90
N ILE A 556 25.02 -23.14 -0.14
CA ILE A 556 24.39 -23.07 -1.46
C ILE A 556 23.43 -24.27 -1.60
N ASP A 557 22.29 -24.07 -2.25
CA ASP A 557 21.38 -25.15 -2.61
C ASP A 557 22.11 -26.21 -3.46
N PRO A 558 22.16 -27.49 -3.03
CA PRO A 558 22.87 -28.53 -3.76
C PRO A 558 22.22 -28.90 -5.10
N THR A 559 21.01 -28.40 -5.38
CA THR A 559 20.34 -28.58 -6.68
C THR A 559 20.65 -27.47 -7.68
N LEU A 560 21.33 -26.41 -7.24
CA LEU A 560 21.79 -25.31 -8.08
C LEU A 560 23.20 -25.62 -8.60
N ASP A 561 23.42 -25.44 -9.90
CA ASP A 561 24.75 -25.57 -10.50
C ASP A 561 25.75 -24.63 -9.81
N LEU A 562 26.92 -25.17 -9.44
CA LEU A 562 27.88 -24.44 -8.61
C LEU A 562 28.55 -23.28 -9.36
N GLN A 563 28.73 -23.37 -10.67
CA GLN A 563 29.30 -22.27 -11.44
C GLN A 563 28.26 -21.16 -11.64
N TYR A 564 27.02 -21.55 -11.94
CA TYR A 564 25.92 -20.60 -12.01
C TYR A 564 25.65 -19.92 -10.67
N ALA A 565 25.76 -20.65 -9.55
CA ALA A 565 25.68 -20.06 -8.21
C ALA A 565 26.71 -18.95 -7.99
N LYS A 566 27.95 -19.11 -8.49
CA LYS A 566 28.97 -18.06 -8.41
C LYS A 566 28.62 -16.84 -9.26
N VAL A 567 28.13 -17.05 -10.49
CA VAL A 567 27.63 -15.95 -11.33
C VAL A 567 26.52 -15.18 -10.62
N LEU A 568 25.56 -15.90 -10.01
CA LEU A 568 24.50 -15.27 -9.22
C LEU A 568 25.04 -14.53 -7.99
N GLN A 569 26.09 -15.02 -7.32
CA GLN A 569 26.71 -14.33 -6.19
C GLN A 569 27.46 -13.06 -6.60
N GLU A 570 27.99 -13.00 -7.82
CA GLU A 570 28.61 -11.80 -8.39
C GLU A 570 27.55 -10.74 -8.74
N GLN A 571 26.44 -11.17 -9.33
CA GLN A 571 25.32 -10.28 -9.68
C GLN A 571 24.50 -9.85 -8.45
N CYS A 572 24.37 -10.74 -7.47
CA CYS A 572 23.59 -10.56 -6.24
C CYS A 572 24.48 -10.73 -5.01
N PRO A 573 25.38 -9.77 -4.71
CA PRO A 573 26.20 -9.82 -3.50
C PRO A 573 25.35 -9.79 -2.22
N ARG A 574 25.91 -10.24 -1.09
CA ARG A 574 25.19 -10.29 0.20
C ARG A 574 24.57 -8.96 0.63
N ASN A 575 25.24 -7.85 0.30
CA ASN A 575 24.80 -6.49 0.60
C ASN A 575 24.35 -5.77 -0.68
N ALA A 576 23.69 -6.48 -1.59
CA ALA A 576 23.15 -5.88 -2.81
C ALA A 576 22.12 -4.79 -2.47
N ASP A 577 22.07 -3.74 -3.30
CA ASP A 577 20.99 -2.76 -3.28
C ASP A 577 19.64 -3.53 -3.33
N PRO A 578 18.62 -3.18 -2.53
CA PRO A 578 17.32 -3.85 -2.56
C PRO A 578 16.66 -3.88 -3.95
N ARG A 579 17.04 -2.96 -4.85
CA ARG A 579 16.60 -2.88 -6.24
C ARG A 579 17.45 -3.71 -7.20
N ALA A 580 18.54 -4.32 -6.74
CA ALA A 580 19.36 -5.21 -7.56
C ALA A 580 18.51 -6.40 -8.03
N VAL A 581 18.62 -6.68 -9.33
CA VAL A 581 17.88 -7.72 -10.02
C VAL A 581 18.84 -8.60 -10.82
N THR A 582 18.41 -9.83 -11.09
CA THR A 582 19.07 -10.78 -11.98
C THR A 582 18.01 -11.40 -12.87
N ASP A 583 18.40 -11.82 -14.06
CA ASP A 583 17.50 -12.42 -15.03
C ASP A 583 17.00 -13.80 -14.58
N MET A 584 15.75 -14.11 -14.89
CA MET A 584 15.16 -15.43 -14.57
C MET A 584 15.63 -16.52 -15.53
N ASP A 585 15.89 -16.18 -16.79
CA ASP A 585 16.62 -17.02 -17.76
C ASP A 585 18.00 -16.44 -18.03
N PRO A 586 19.09 -17.13 -17.65
CA PRO A 586 20.44 -16.62 -17.85
C PRO A 586 20.96 -16.67 -19.29
N ASN A 587 20.19 -17.20 -20.26
CA ASN A 587 20.65 -17.34 -21.65
C ASN A 587 19.81 -16.51 -22.61
N THR A 588 18.50 -16.44 -22.41
CA THR A 588 17.57 -15.74 -23.31
C THR A 588 16.54 -14.91 -22.53
N PRO A 589 16.97 -13.96 -21.68
CA PRO A 589 16.10 -13.25 -20.71
C PRO A 589 14.98 -12.42 -21.34
N GLU A 590 15.07 -12.16 -22.65
CA GLU A 590 14.10 -11.36 -23.40
C GLU A 590 13.25 -12.16 -24.40
N ILE A 591 13.52 -13.46 -24.54
CA ILE A 591 12.86 -14.32 -25.54
C ILE A 591 11.98 -15.34 -24.82
N PHE A 592 10.71 -15.38 -25.20
CA PHE A 592 9.77 -16.40 -24.75
C PHE A 592 10.01 -17.71 -25.51
N ASP A 593 10.80 -18.60 -24.93
CA ASP A 593 11.18 -19.87 -25.54
C ASP A 593 11.24 -21.01 -24.51
N ASN A 594 11.79 -22.15 -24.91
CA ASN A 594 11.90 -23.33 -24.05
C ASN A 594 13.27 -23.45 -23.33
N ILE A 595 14.12 -22.42 -23.40
CA ILE A 595 15.45 -22.42 -22.77
C ILE A 595 15.32 -22.50 -21.25
N TYR A 596 14.28 -21.91 -20.66
CA TYR A 596 13.90 -22.11 -19.25
C TYR A 596 13.97 -23.59 -18.84
N PHE A 597 13.38 -24.50 -19.61
CA PHE A 597 13.38 -25.93 -19.28
C PHE A 597 14.75 -26.59 -19.47
N LYS A 598 15.53 -26.16 -20.48
CA LYS A 598 16.91 -26.61 -20.67
C LYS A 598 17.81 -26.17 -19.51
N ASN A 599 17.56 -24.99 -18.94
CA ASN A 599 18.25 -24.51 -17.75
C ASN A 599 17.95 -25.39 -16.55
N LEU A 600 16.70 -25.82 -16.35
CA LEU A 600 16.36 -26.72 -15.24
C LEU A 600 17.11 -28.05 -15.34
N GLN A 601 17.29 -28.59 -16.55
CA GLN A 601 18.07 -29.81 -16.79
C GLN A 601 19.54 -29.66 -16.38
N GLN A 602 20.08 -28.45 -16.49
CA GLN A 602 21.45 -28.09 -16.13
C GLN A 602 21.61 -27.66 -14.66
N GLY A 603 20.56 -27.71 -13.84
CA GLY A 603 20.61 -27.19 -12.47
C GLY A 603 20.60 -25.66 -12.39
N LYS A 604 20.18 -24.97 -13.45
CA LYS A 604 20.22 -23.51 -13.59
C LYS A 604 18.87 -22.82 -13.47
N GLY A 605 17.84 -23.47 -12.90
CA GLY A 605 16.62 -22.75 -12.51
C GLY A 605 16.96 -21.68 -11.48
N LEU A 606 16.33 -20.50 -11.52
CA LEU A 606 16.66 -19.38 -10.63
C LEU A 606 16.08 -19.56 -9.22
N PHE A 607 14.84 -20.01 -9.11
CA PHE A 607 14.18 -20.25 -7.83
C PHE A 607 14.21 -21.73 -7.42
N THR A 608 14.06 -21.99 -6.12
CA THR A 608 13.82 -23.37 -5.62
C THR A 608 12.55 -23.95 -6.25
N SER A 609 11.52 -23.12 -6.45
CA SER A 609 10.26 -23.45 -7.11
C SER A 609 10.40 -23.79 -8.60
N ASP A 610 11.47 -23.33 -9.26
CA ASP A 610 11.82 -23.76 -10.61
C ASP A 610 12.54 -25.11 -10.57
N GLN A 611 13.65 -25.17 -9.83
CA GLN A 611 14.52 -26.34 -9.83
C GLN A 611 13.85 -27.58 -9.21
N THR A 612 12.86 -27.39 -8.35
CA THR A 612 12.04 -28.48 -7.81
C THR A 612 11.24 -29.21 -8.90
N LEU A 613 10.92 -28.57 -10.03
CA LEU A 613 10.17 -29.18 -11.13
C LEU A 613 11.00 -30.26 -11.84
N PHE A 614 12.30 -30.02 -11.97
CA PHE A 614 13.21 -31.01 -12.55
C PHE A 614 13.61 -32.08 -11.53
N THR A 615 13.78 -31.74 -10.26
CA THR A 615 14.17 -32.73 -9.25
C THR A 615 13.03 -33.68 -8.88
N ASP A 616 11.76 -33.27 -8.96
CA ASP A 616 10.62 -34.15 -8.77
C ASP A 616 10.41 -35.13 -9.95
N LYS A 617 10.22 -36.43 -9.65
CA LYS A 617 10.09 -37.49 -10.67
C LYS A 617 8.89 -37.29 -11.60
N LYS A 618 7.75 -36.81 -11.10
CA LYS A 618 6.50 -36.69 -11.88
C LYS A 618 6.49 -35.42 -12.75
N ALA A 619 7.05 -34.32 -12.26
CA ALA A 619 7.18 -33.08 -13.02
C ALA A 619 8.31 -33.16 -14.06
N ARG A 620 9.42 -33.84 -13.76
CA ARG A 620 10.60 -33.98 -14.63
C ARG A 620 10.27 -34.45 -16.05
N LYS A 621 9.28 -35.34 -16.21
CA LYS A 621 8.88 -35.82 -17.55
C LYS A 621 8.35 -34.69 -18.44
N PHE A 622 7.64 -33.72 -17.87
CA PHE A 622 7.12 -32.56 -18.60
C PHE A 622 8.24 -31.55 -18.86
N VAL A 623 9.14 -31.34 -17.89
CA VAL A 623 10.34 -30.52 -18.10
C VAL A 623 11.19 -31.05 -19.26
N ASN A 624 11.44 -32.37 -19.30
CA ASN A 624 12.19 -32.99 -20.39
C ASN A 624 11.47 -32.86 -21.74
N LEU A 625 10.14 -33.07 -21.77
CA LEU A 625 9.35 -32.88 -22.98
C LEU A 625 9.46 -31.45 -23.51
N PHE A 626 9.26 -30.46 -22.65
CA PHE A 626 9.29 -29.05 -23.03
C PHE A 626 10.69 -28.58 -23.41
N ALA A 627 11.74 -29.06 -22.74
CA ALA A 627 13.13 -28.76 -23.10
C ALA A 627 13.53 -29.28 -24.49
N SER A 628 13.00 -30.45 -24.88
CA SER A 628 13.31 -31.11 -26.16
C SER A 628 12.39 -30.68 -27.31
N ASN A 629 11.21 -30.13 -27.01
CA ASN A 629 10.20 -29.79 -28.00
C ASN A 629 9.52 -28.47 -27.64
N SER A 630 9.91 -27.39 -28.33
CA SER A 630 9.34 -26.05 -28.13
C SER A 630 7.84 -26.02 -28.47
N THR A 631 7.41 -26.69 -29.52
CA THR A 631 5.99 -26.77 -29.90
C THR A 631 5.14 -27.42 -28.79
N ALA A 632 5.65 -28.47 -28.15
CA ALA A 632 4.94 -29.11 -27.03
C ALA A 632 4.82 -28.17 -25.82
N PHE A 633 5.86 -27.38 -25.54
CA PHE A 633 5.80 -26.33 -24.52
C PHE A 633 4.76 -25.28 -24.86
N GLU A 634 4.83 -24.69 -26.06
CA GLU A 634 3.93 -23.63 -26.51
C GLU A 634 2.46 -24.06 -26.46
N GLN A 635 2.15 -25.28 -26.93
CA GLN A 635 0.80 -25.85 -26.86
C GLN A 635 0.32 -26.02 -25.42
N ALA A 636 1.17 -26.56 -24.54
CA ALA A 636 0.83 -26.72 -23.13
C ALA A 636 0.65 -25.37 -22.43
N PHE A 637 1.48 -24.38 -22.78
CA PHE A 637 1.39 -23.02 -22.26
C PHE A 637 0.08 -22.35 -22.65
N VAL A 638 -0.31 -22.43 -23.93
CA VAL A 638 -1.60 -21.91 -24.42
C VAL A 638 -2.78 -22.55 -23.69
N LEU A 639 -2.77 -23.88 -23.52
CA LEU A 639 -3.83 -24.59 -22.79
C LEU A 639 -3.88 -24.17 -21.32
N ALA A 640 -2.73 -24.03 -20.67
CA ALA A 640 -2.66 -23.65 -19.27
C ALA A 640 -3.06 -22.17 -19.07
N MET A 641 -2.66 -21.25 -19.95
CA MET A 641 -3.09 -19.85 -19.94
C MET A 641 -4.59 -19.71 -20.18
N THR A 642 -5.17 -20.53 -21.06
CA THR A 642 -6.63 -20.56 -21.29
C THR A 642 -7.36 -21.00 -20.02
N LYS A 643 -6.87 -22.04 -19.32
CA LYS A 643 -7.44 -22.48 -18.04
C LYS A 643 -7.26 -21.44 -16.94
N LEU A 644 -6.07 -20.85 -16.82
CA LEU A 644 -5.76 -19.77 -15.88
C LEU A 644 -6.78 -18.65 -16.04
N GLY A 645 -7.00 -18.20 -17.28
CA GLY A 645 -7.95 -17.15 -17.62
C GLY A 645 -9.43 -17.46 -17.32
N ARG A 646 -9.78 -18.70 -16.95
CA ARG A 646 -11.15 -19.10 -16.57
C ARG A 646 -11.37 -19.11 -15.05
N ILE A 647 -10.33 -18.88 -14.25
CA ILE A 647 -10.43 -18.95 -12.78
C ILE A 647 -11.26 -17.79 -12.26
N GLY A 648 -12.28 -18.11 -11.45
CA GLY A 648 -13.02 -17.14 -10.62
C GLY A 648 -13.68 -15.98 -11.37
N VAL A 649 -13.94 -16.15 -12.68
CA VAL A 649 -14.52 -15.13 -13.57
C VAL A 649 -15.85 -14.62 -13.03
N LYS A 650 -16.04 -13.30 -13.03
CA LYS A 650 -17.30 -12.66 -12.64
C LYS A 650 -18.27 -12.61 -13.81
N THR A 651 -19.53 -12.94 -13.53
CA THR A 651 -20.62 -12.89 -14.53
C THR A 651 -21.84 -12.15 -13.98
N GLY A 652 -22.64 -11.56 -14.87
CA GLY A 652 -23.87 -10.85 -14.49
C GLY A 652 -23.63 -9.76 -13.44
N ASN A 653 -24.33 -9.84 -12.31
CA ASN A 653 -24.26 -8.86 -11.22
C ASN A 653 -22.98 -8.99 -10.35
N GLN A 654 -22.17 -10.02 -10.54
CA GLN A 654 -20.97 -10.28 -9.72
C GLN A 654 -19.81 -9.32 -10.03
N GLY A 655 -19.86 -8.61 -11.15
CA GLY A 655 -18.83 -7.66 -11.56
C GLY A 655 -19.41 -6.47 -12.32
N GLU A 656 -18.53 -5.69 -12.94
CA GLU A 656 -18.89 -4.56 -13.80
C GLU A 656 -17.90 -4.39 -14.96
N VAL A 657 -18.19 -3.41 -15.83
CA VAL A 657 -17.19 -2.90 -16.77
C VAL A 657 -16.73 -1.56 -16.24
N ARG A 658 -15.52 -1.50 -15.67
CA ARG A 658 -15.00 -0.26 -15.08
C ARG A 658 -14.68 0.78 -16.15
N ARG A 659 -14.99 2.03 -15.84
CA ARG A 659 -14.60 3.22 -16.62
C ARG A 659 -13.13 3.58 -16.41
N ASN A 660 -12.61 3.29 -15.23
CA ASN A 660 -11.21 3.46 -14.86
C ASN A 660 -10.75 2.18 -14.14
N CYS A 661 -9.71 1.52 -14.65
CA CYS A 661 -9.24 0.26 -14.08
C CYS A 661 -8.70 0.36 -12.65
N ALA A 662 -8.49 1.56 -12.11
CA ALA A 662 -8.09 1.76 -10.72
C ALA A 662 -9.27 1.93 -9.76
N LEU A 663 -10.51 2.13 -10.25
CA LEU A 663 -11.66 2.53 -9.43
C LEU A 663 -12.93 1.73 -9.77
N VAL A 664 -13.68 1.36 -8.75
CA VAL A 664 -15.06 0.89 -8.91
C VAL A 664 -15.92 2.05 -9.46
N ASN A 665 -16.92 1.72 -10.30
CA ASN A 665 -17.74 2.69 -11.03
C ASN A 665 -18.62 3.62 -10.18
#